data_AF-K7GHJ2-F1
#
_entry.id   AF-K7GHJ2-F1
#
_cell.length_a   1.000
_cell.length_b   1.000
_cell.length_c   1.000
_cell.angle_alpha   90.00
_cell.angle_beta   90.00
_cell.angle_gamma   90.00
#
_symmetry.space_group_name_H-M   'P 1'
#
loop_
_entity.id
_entity.type
_entity.pdbx_description
1 polymer ?
#
loop_
_entity_poly.entity_id
_entity_poly.type
_entity_poly.pdbx_seq_one_letter_code
_entity_poly.pdbx_strand_id
1 'polypeptide(L)'
;MKGQLTEASSATSKAYSVYRREMDPEIDLMGSGADAANTEEKSTEEAIMSPAITIMQPILRFLQLLCENHNRELQTFLRNQNNKTNYNLVCETLQFLDCICGSTTGGLGLLGLYINEKNVALVNQTLESLTEYCQGPCHENQTCIATHESNGIDIIIALILNDINPLGKYCMDLVLQLKNNASKLLLAIMESRHDSENAERILFNMRPRELVDVMKNAYNQALECEEQEENGDNISPKDVGHNIYILAHQLARHNKTLQQMLKPGSDPDDGGDEALKYYANHTAQIEIVRHDRTMEQIVFPVPNICEFLTRESKSRVFNTTERDEQGSKVNDFFQQTEDLYNEMKWQKKIRNNLALFWFSRHISLWGSISFNLAVFINLAVALFYPFGDDGDEGTLSPLFSVLLWIAVAVCTAMLFFFSKPVGIRPFLVSVILRSIYTIGLGPTLILLGAANLCNKIVFLVSFVGNRGTFTRGYRAVIMDMAFLYHVAYVLVCMLGLCVHEFFYSFLLFDLVYREETLLNVIKSVTRNGRSIILTAVLALILVYLFSIIGFLFLKDDFIMEVERLKNRTSIAGNGEAPTTTLTSMMETCAKENCSTALPITNLGKEEKENGTERTCDTLLMCIVTVLNQGLRNGGGVGDVLRKPSKDEPLFAARVVYDLLFYFIVIIIVLN
;
A
#
# COMPACT_ATOMS: atom_id res chain seq x y z
N MET A 1 9.73 -34.69 -38.78
CA MET A 1 8.49 -33.95 -39.10
C MET A 1 7.63 -34.59 -40.19
N LYS A 2 8.10 -34.81 -41.43
CA LYS A 2 7.25 -35.34 -42.52
C LYS A 2 6.62 -36.72 -42.20
N GLY A 3 7.38 -37.62 -41.57
CA GLY A 3 6.90 -38.94 -41.12
C GLY A 3 5.83 -38.87 -40.01
N GLN A 4 6.01 -37.95 -39.06
CA GLN A 4 5.05 -37.73 -37.97
C GLN A 4 3.75 -37.10 -38.48
N LEU A 5 3.83 -36.22 -39.49
CA LEU A 5 2.65 -35.63 -40.15
C LEU A 5 1.87 -36.68 -40.95
N THR A 6 2.54 -37.62 -41.62
CA THR A 6 1.86 -38.74 -42.31
C THR A 6 1.23 -39.72 -41.33
N GLU A 7 1.86 -39.95 -40.19
CA GLU A 7 1.32 -40.82 -39.14
C GLU A 7 0.11 -40.15 -38.45
N ALA A 8 0.19 -38.85 -38.18
CA ALA A 8 -0.95 -38.06 -37.67
C ALA A 8 -2.10 -38.03 -38.68
N SER A 9 -1.82 -37.79 -39.97
CA SER A 9 -2.84 -37.82 -41.03
C SER A 9 -3.50 -39.20 -41.15
N SER A 10 -2.73 -40.28 -41.04
CA SER A 10 -3.23 -41.65 -41.03
C SER A 10 -4.11 -41.92 -39.80
N ALA A 11 -3.69 -41.47 -38.62
CA ALA A 11 -4.45 -41.59 -37.38
C ALA A 11 -5.78 -40.81 -37.45
N THR A 12 -5.76 -39.59 -37.98
CA THR A 12 -6.97 -38.76 -38.18
C THR A 12 -7.92 -39.39 -39.20
N SER A 13 -7.38 -39.92 -40.31
CA SER A 13 -8.20 -40.62 -41.32
C SER A 13 -8.84 -41.89 -40.75
N LYS A 14 -8.12 -42.61 -39.89
CA LYS A 14 -8.64 -43.80 -39.20
C LYS A 14 -9.72 -43.43 -38.18
N ALA A 15 -9.52 -42.38 -37.38
CA ALA A 15 -10.52 -41.87 -36.46
C ALA A 15 -11.80 -41.40 -37.20
N TYR A 16 -11.64 -40.72 -38.33
CA TYR A 16 -12.74 -40.31 -39.19
C TYR A 16 -13.53 -41.51 -39.74
N SER A 17 -12.83 -42.57 -40.17
CA SER A 17 -13.49 -43.80 -40.66
C SER A 17 -14.25 -44.56 -39.57
N VAL A 18 -13.75 -44.52 -38.32
CA VAL A 18 -14.42 -45.14 -37.16
C VAL A 18 -15.66 -44.36 -36.77
N TYR A 19 -15.56 -43.03 -36.67
CA TYR A 19 -16.70 -42.16 -36.39
C TYR A 19 -17.80 -42.31 -37.46
N ARG A 20 -17.41 -42.42 -38.73
CA ARG A 20 -18.35 -42.67 -39.84
C ARG A 20 -19.07 -44.03 -39.72
N ARG A 21 -18.39 -45.07 -39.23
CA ARG A 21 -18.99 -46.39 -38.96
C ARG A 21 -19.93 -46.39 -37.76
N GLU A 22 -19.70 -45.52 -36.78
CA GLU A 22 -20.56 -45.39 -35.61
C GLU A 22 -21.85 -44.60 -35.90
N MET A 23 -21.82 -43.70 -36.89
CA MET A 23 -22.98 -42.88 -37.25
C MET A 23 -24.00 -43.56 -38.17
N ASP A 24 -23.62 -44.59 -38.94
CA ASP A 24 -24.54 -45.26 -39.87
C ASP A 24 -24.14 -46.74 -40.14
N PRO A 25 -24.67 -47.71 -39.36
CA PRO A 25 -24.31 -49.12 -39.52
C PRO A 25 -24.97 -49.82 -40.73
N GLU A 26 -25.87 -49.17 -41.48
CA GLU A 26 -26.69 -49.83 -42.51
C GLU A 26 -26.23 -49.61 -43.97
N ILE A 27 -25.24 -48.75 -44.22
CA ILE A 27 -24.80 -48.43 -45.60
C ILE A 27 -24.12 -49.61 -46.33
N ASP A 28 -23.63 -50.65 -45.63
CA ASP A 28 -22.95 -51.79 -46.26
C ASP A 28 -23.87 -53.01 -46.55
N LEU A 29 -25.19 -52.92 -46.30
CA LEU A 29 -26.09 -54.08 -46.44
C LEU A 29 -27.39 -53.82 -47.20
N MET A 30 -27.37 -53.16 -48.36
CA MET A 30 -28.48 -53.29 -49.30
C MET A 30 -28.04 -53.34 -50.77
N GLY A 31 -27.84 -54.57 -51.24
CA GLY A 31 -28.07 -54.96 -52.62
C GLY A 31 -29.31 -55.88 -52.70
N SER A 32 -30.29 -55.47 -53.51
CA SER A 32 -31.49 -56.20 -53.96
C SER A 32 -32.76 -56.13 -53.10
N GLY A 33 -33.87 -55.75 -53.75
CA GLY A 33 -35.24 -56.06 -53.30
C GLY A 33 -36.20 -54.87 -53.41
N ALA A 34 -37.26 -55.02 -54.22
CA ALA A 34 -38.19 -53.97 -54.62
C ALA A 34 -39.48 -53.89 -53.77
N ASP A 35 -40.10 -52.70 -53.88
CA ASP A 35 -41.53 -52.34 -53.83
C ASP A 35 -42.38 -52.36 -52.53
N ALA A 36 -42.82 -51.12 -52.23
CA ALA A 36 -44.19 -50.67 -51.94
C ALA A 36 -44.72 -50.68 -50.49
N ALA A 37 -45.39 -49.54 -50.20
CA ALA A 37 -46.29 -49.21 -49.09
C ALA A 37 -45.66 -48.64 -47.80
N ASN A 38 -45.65 -47.31 -47.68
CA ASN A 38 -46.60 -46.61 -46.79
C ASN A 38 -46.41 -45.09 -46.85
N THR A 39 -47.46 -44.45 -47.37
CA THR A 39 -47.72 -43.01 -47.28
C THR A 39 -48.43 -42.78 -45.96
N GLU A 40 -47.71 -42.41 -44.89
CA GLU A 40 -48.23 -41.76 -43.66
C GLU A 40 -47.16 -41.77 -42.56
N GLU A 41 -46.07 -41.02 -42.75
CA GLU A 41 -45.14 -40.68 -41.66
C GLU A 41 -44.30 -39.49 -42.13
N LYS A 42 -44.82 -38.28 -41.96
CA LYS A 42 -44.14 -37.04 -42.39
C LYS A 42 -44.14 -35.95 -41.32
N SER A 43 -44.25 -36.31 -40.04
CA SER A 43 -44.39 -35.34 -38.96
C SER A 43 -43.67 -35.68 -37.65
N THR A 44 -42.66 -36.56 -37.68
CA THR A 44 -41.88 -36.92 -36.46
C THR A 44 -40.40 -37.27 -36.75
N GLU A 45 -39.77 -36.64 -37.75
CA GLU A 45 -38.31 -36.55 -37.86
C GLU A 45 -37.88 -35.11 -37.56
N GLU A 46 -37.94 -34.71 -36.28
CA GLU A 46 -37.39 -33.42 -35.85
C GLU A 46 -35.86 -33.48 -35.75
N ALA A 47 -35.23 -33.40 -36.93
CA ALA A 47 -33.89 -32.88 -37.22
C ALA A 47 -32.84 -33.02 -36.10
N ILE A 48 -32.14 -34.16 -36.12
CA ILE A 48 -30.74 -34.25 -35.67
C ILE A 48 -29.91 -33.44 -36.68
N MET A 49 -28.99 -32.58 -36.23
CA MET A 49 -28.11 -31.84 -37.15
C MET A 49 -27.37 -32.81 -38.07
N SER A 50 -27.28 -32.50 -39.36
CA SER A 50 -26.64 -33.40 -40.32
C SER A 50 -25.20 -33.73 -39.89
N PRO A 51 -24.69 -34.95 -40.16
CA PRO A 51 -23.32 -35.32 -39.79
C PRO A 51 -22.25 -34.34 -40.32
N ALA A 52 -22.52 -33.70 -41.46
CA ALA A 52 -21.69 -32.66 -42.05
C ALA A 52 -21.61 -31.37 -41.21
N ILE A 53 -22.67 -31.02 -40.48
CA ILE A 53 -22.70 -29.86 -39.57
C ILE A 53 -22.04 -30.22 -38.25
N THR A 54 -22.35 -31.40 -37.70
CA THR A 54 -21.81 -31.85 -36.41
C THR A 54 -20.28 -31.97 -36.43
N ILE A 55 -19.69 -32.39 -37.56
CA ILE A 55 -18.23 -32.50 -37.69
C ILE A 55 -17.50 -31.15 -37.77
N MET A 56 -18.20 -30.05 -38.05
CA MET A 56 -17.57 -28.74 -38.09
C MET A 56 -17.10 -28.28 -36.71
N GLN A 57 -17.79 -28.66 -35.63
CA GLN A 57 -17.41 -28.27 -34.28
C GLN A 57 -15.98 -28.71 -33.91
N PRO A 58 -15.58 -29.99 -34.03
CA PRO A 58 -14.21 -30.41 -33.75
C PRO A 58 -13.19 -29.86 -34.76
N ILE A 59 -13.58 -29.63 -36.03
CA ILE A 59 -12.69 -29.02 -37.04
C ILE A 59 -12.34 -27.59 -36.61
N LEU A 60 -13.35 -26.79 -36.29
CA LEU A 60 -13.16 -25.41 -35.84
C LEU A 60 -12.37 -25.37 -34.52
N ARG A 61 -12.67 -26.27 -33.58
CA ARG A 61 -11.90 -26.38 -32.34
C ARG A 61 -10.44 -26.72 -32.60
N PHE A 62 -10.14 -27.61 -33.53
CA PHE A 62 -8.77 -27.92 -33.93
C PHE A 62 -8.05 -26.69 -34.51
N LEU A 63 -8.72 -25.95 -35.42
CA LEU A 63 -8.15 -24.74 -36.02
C LEU A 63 -7.94 -23.61 -34.99
N GLN A 64 -8.86 -23.47 -34.04
CA GLN A 64 -8.72 -22.56 -32.91
C GLN A 64 -7.46 -22.89 -32.09
N LEU A 65 -7.32 -24.16 -31.68
CA LEU A 65 -6.18 -24.62 -30.88
C LEU A 65 -4.82 -24.46 -31.59
N LEU A 66 -4.79 -24.48 -32.93
CA LEU A 66 -3.59 -24.17 -33.69
C LEU A 66 -3.16 -22.70 -33.54
N CYS A 67 -4.11 -21.79 -33.34
CA CYS A 67 -3.86 -20.36 -33.26
C CYS A 67 -3.72 -19.82 -31.83
N GLU A 68 -4.04 -20.62 -30.80
CA GLU A 68 -3.85 -20.28 -29.39
C GLU A 68 -2.40 -19.81 -29.11
N ASN A 69 -2.26 -18.93 -28.11
CA ASN A 69 -1.01 -18.23 -27.76
C ASN A 69 -0.50 -17.28 -28.85
N HIS A 70 -1.41 -16.75 -29.68
CA HIS A 70 -1.10 -15.71 -30.68
C HIS A 70 -0.04 -16.17 -31.70
N ASN A 71 -0.17 -17.40 -32.21
CA ASN A 71 0.79 -17.95 -33.16
C ASN A 71 0.65 -17.31 -34.55
N ARG A 72 1.36 -16.19 -34.76
CA ARG A 72 1.28 -15.39 -35.99
C ARG A 72 1.61 -16.16 -37.27
N GLU A 73 2.50 -17.15 -37.19
CA GLU A 73 2.85 -17.99 -38.35
C GLU A 73 1.68 -18.86 -38.78
N LEU A 74 1.04 -19.56 -37.84
CA LEU A 74 -0.12 -20.41 -38.12
C LEU A 74 -1.35 -19.58 -38.50
N GLN A 75 -1.60 -18.45 -37.84
CA GLN A 75 -2.65 -17.51 -38.21
C GLN A 75 -2.50 -17.03 -39.66
N THR A 76 -1.26 -16.69 -40.07
CA THR A 76 -0.97 -16.28 -41.45
C THR A 76 -1.11 -17.46 -42.42
N PHE A 77 -0.67 -18.65 -42.01
CA PHE A 77 -0.75 -19.86 -42.83
C PHE A 77 -2.18 -20.30 -43.12
N LEU A 78 -3.11 -20.13 -42.17
CA LEU A 78 -4.54 -20.41 -42.39
C LEU A 78 -5.15 -19.50 -43.47
N ARG A 79 -4.63 -18.28 -43.64
CA ARG A 79 -5.03 -17.36 -44.71
C ARG A 79 -4.29 -17.61 -46.01
N ASN A 80 -2.98 -17.81 -45.95
CA ASN A 80 -2.10 -17.92 -47.11
C ASN A 80 -0.99 -18.96 -46.88
N GLN A 81 -1.08 -20.09 -47.59
CA GLN A 81 -0.15 -21.23 -47.46
C GLN A 81 1.10 -21.09 -48.34
N ASN A 82 1.22 -20.00 -49.11
CA ASN A 82 2.31 -19.79 -50.08
C ASN A 82 2.46 -20.96 -51.08
N ASN A 83 1.34 -21.58 -51.46
CA ASN A 83 1.30 -22.63 -52.48
C ASN A 83 0.73 -22.07 -53.79
N LYS A 84 0.75 -22.86 -54.88
CA LYS A 84 0.17 -22.45 -56.17
C LYS A 84 -1.32 -22.08 -56.04
N THR A 85 -2.02 -22.76 -55.15
CA THR A 85 -3.40 -22.49 -54.77
C THR A 85 -3.43 -22.22 -53.26
N ASN A 86 -3.98 -21.07 -52.86
CA ASN A 86 -4.17 -20.73 -51.46
C ASN A 86 -5.66 -20.88 -51.10
N TYR A 87 -5.92 -21.42 -49.92
CA TYR A 87 -7.26 -21.59 -49.36
C TYR A 87 -7.38 -20.70 -48.13
N ASN A 88 -8.22 -19.68 -48.20
CA ASN A 88 -8.36 -18.73 -47.12
C ASN A 88 -9.37 -19.22 -46.08
N LEU A 89 -8.91 -20.07 -45.16
CA LEU A 89 -9.77 -20.70 -44.17
C LEU A 89 -10.40 -19.70 -43.20
N VAL A 90 -9.79 -18.53 -42.99
CA VAL A 90 -10.34 -17.44 -42.18
C VAL A 90 -11.64 -16.94 -42.79
N CYS A 91 -11.58 -16.58 -44.07
CA CYS A 91 -12.72 -16.02 -44.78
C CYS A 91 -13.78 -17.10 -45.11
N GLU A 92 -13.42 -18.38 -45.29
CA GLU A 92 -14.38 -19.51 -45.32
C GLU A 92 -15.10 -19.72 -43.98
N THR A 93 -14.39 -19.58 -42.85
CA THR A 93 -15.01 -19.67 -41.51
C THR A 93 -16.00 -18.53 -41.27
N LEU A 94 -15.72 -17.34 -41.79
CA LEU A 94 -16.65 -16.21 -41.74
C LEU A 94 -17.89 -16.43 -42.61
N GLN A 95 -17.73 -17.00 -43.81
CA GLN A 95 -18.86 -17.39 -44.66
C GLN A 95 -19.72 -18.47 -44.01
N PHE A 96 -19.08 -19.42 -43.30
CA PHE A 96 -19.80 -20.43 -42.53
C PHE A 96 -20.66 -19.80 -41.42
N LEU A 97 -20.12 -18.83 -40.67
CA LEU A 97 -20.87 -18.05 -39.68
C LEU A 97 -22.04 -17.29 -40.32
N ASP A 98 -21.81 -16.69 -41.49
CA ASP A 98 -22.85 -15.97 -42.23
C ASP A 98 -24.00 -16.91 -42.63
N CYS A 99 -23.67 -18.07 -43.20
CA CYS A 99 -24.66 -19.06 -43.66
C CYS A 99 -25.48 -19.64 -42.50
N ILE A 100 -24.83 -19.99 -41.37
CA ILE A 100 -25.54 -20.61 -40.22
C ILE A 100 -26.48 -19.63 -39.51
N CYS A 101 -26.19 -18.33 -39.60
CA CYS A 101 -26.99 -17.26 -38.99
C CYS A 101 -28.05 -16.66 -39.93
N GLY A 102 -28.22 -17.19 -41.14
CA GLY A 102 -29.26 -16.75 -42.08
C GLY A 102 -28.83 -15.65 -43.06
N SER A 103 -27.52 -15.40 -43.21
CA SER A 103 -26.97 -14.40 -44.14
C SER A 103 -27.70 -13.04 -44.06
N THR A 104 -28.24 -12.55 -45.17
CA THR A 104 -28.92 -11.25 -45.22
C THR A 104 -30.10 -11.12 -44.24
N THR A 105 -30.85 -12.19 -43.96
CA THR A 105 -31.96 -12.14 -43.00
C THR A 105 -31.46 -12.10 -41.56
N GLY A 106 -30.34 -12.78 -41.28
CA GLY A 106 -29.62 -12.70 -40.00
C GLY A 106 -29.11 -11.30 -39.72
N GLY A 107 -28.48 -10.65 -40.72
CA GLY A 107 -27.96 -9.29 -40.60
C GLY A 107 -29.04 -8.23 -40.33
N LEU A 108 -30.27 -8.48 -40.78
CA LEU A 108 -31.45 -7.65 -40.50
C LEU A 108 -32.09 -7.91 -39.12
N GLY A 109 -31.55 -8.84 -38.33
CA GLY A 109 -31.99 -9.11 -36.96
C GLY A 109 -32.97 -10.27 -36.81
N LEU A 110 -33.19 -11.09 -37.85
CA LEU A 110 -33.99 -12.32 -37.76
C LEU A 110 -33.19 -13.55 -37.26
N LEU A 111 -32.15 -13.31 -36.47
CA LEU A 111 -31.23 -14.34 -35.97
C LEU A 111 -31.94 -15.44 -35.15
N GLY A 112 -32.98 -15.06 -34.41
CA GLY A 112 -33.73 -15.99 -33.56
C GLY A 112 -34.52 -17.08 -34.31
N LEU A 113 -34.68 -16.96 -35.63
CA LEU A 113 -35.25 -18.01 -36.48
C LEU A 113 -34.24 -19.12 -36.81
N TYR A 114 -32.95 -18.78 -36.83
CA TYR A 114 -31.88 -19.68 -37.25
C TYR A 114 -31.08 -20.20 -36.07
N ILE A 115 -30.87 -19.39 -35.04
CA ILE A 115 -30.15 -19.78 -33.82
C ILE A 115 -31.12 -20.42 -32.84
N ASN A 116 -30.82 -21.65 -32.46
CA ASN A 116 -31.57 -22.46 -31.51
C ASN A 116 -30.62 -23.18 -30.54
N GLU A 117 -31.18 -23.88 -29.56
CA GLU A 117 -30.41 -24.59 -28.53
C GLU A 117 -29.48 -25.68 -29.11
N LYS A 118 -29.82 -26.26 -30.27
CA LYS A 118 -29.02 -27.33 -30.89
C LYS A 118 -27.78 -26.80 -31.63
N ASN A 119 -27.82 -25.59 -32.19
CA ASN A 119 -26.72 -25.04 -33.01
C ASN A 119 -25.93 -23.91 -32.34
N VAL A 120 -26.42 -23.32 -31.25
CA VAL A 120 -25.75 -22.21 -30.55
C VAL A 120 -24.31 -22.53 -30.13
N ALA A 121 -24.04 -23.77 -29.72
CA ALA A 121 -22.68 -24.22 -29.38
C ALA A 121 -21.71 -24.14 -30.57
N LEU A 122 -22.19 -24.47 -31.79
CA LEU A 122 -21.38 -24.39 -33.01
C LEU A 122 -21.15 -22.94 -33.43
N VAL A 123 -22.14 -22.06 -33.26
CA VAL A 123 -21.98 -20.61 -33.48
C VAL A 123 -20.94 -20.03 -32.53
N ASN A 124 -21.03 -20.36 -31.23
CA ASN A 124 -20.02 -19.97 -30.23
C ASN A 124 -18.62 -20.43 -30.61
N GLN A 125 -18.47 -21.72 -30.96
CA GLN A 125 -17.19 -22.28 -31.41
C GLN A 125 -16.63 -21.54 -32.64
N THR A 126 -17.50 -21.11 -33.56
CA THR A 126 -17.11 -20.35 -34.75
C THR A 126 -16.59 -18.95 -34.38
N LEU A 127 -17.29 -18.24 -33.48
CA LEU A 127 -16.87 -16.92 -32.97
C LEU A 127 -15.52 -16.99 -32.24
N GLU A 128 -15.33 -18.01 -31.40
CA GLU A 128 -14.07 -18.22 -30.68
C GLU A 128 -12.91 -18.52 -31.64
N SER A 129 -13.14 -19.34 -32.66
CA SER A 129 -12.12 -19.64 -33.67
C SER A 129 -11.73 -18.39 -34.46
N LEU A 130 -12.71 -17.60 -34.90
CA LEU A 130 -12.47 -16.32 -35.58
C LEU A 130 -11.70 -15.32 -34.69
N THR A 131 -11.97 -15.33 -33.38
CA THR A 131 -11.25 -14.49 -32.42
C THR A 131 -9.78 -14.88 -32.38
N GLU A 132 -9.45 -16.17 -32.20
CA GLU A 132 -8.07 -16.66 -32.19
C GLU A 132 -7.34 -16.48 -33.53
N TYR A 133 -8.05 -16.42 -34.66
CA TYR A 133 -7.43 -16.14 -35.96
C TYR A 133 -6.85 -14.72 -36.07
N CYS A 134 -7.36 -13.76 -35.29
CA CYS A 134 -7.02 -12.34 -35.44
C CYS A 134 -6.42 -11.70 -34.17
N GLN A 135 -6.65 -12.27 -32.99
CA GLN A 135 -6.09 -11.84 -31.71
C GLN A 135 -4.56 -11.99 -31.67
N GLY A 136 -3.88 -11.07 -30.99
CA GLY A 136 -2.43 -11.15 -30.81
C GLY A 136 -1.63 -10.49 -31.93
N PRO A 137 -1.87 -9.19 -32.11
CA PRO A 137 -2.44 -8.59 -33.32
C PRO A 137 -1.99 -9.23 -34.64
N CYS A 138 -2.96 -9.67 -35.44
CA CYS A 138 -2.77 -10.08 -36.83
C CYS A 138 -3.54 -9.17 -37.79
N HIS A 139 -2.93 -8.04 -38.16
CA HIS A 139 -3.59 -6.98 -38.95
C HIS A 139 -4.21 -7.47 -40.25
N GLU A 140 -3.55 -8.39 -40.95
CA GLU A 140 -4.05 -8.83 -42.25
C GLU A 140 -5.25 -9.80 -42.12
N ASN A 141 -5.35 -10.58 -41.02
CA ASN A 141 -6.54 -11.41 -40.75
C ASN A 141 -7.70 -10.55 -40.27
N GLN A 142 -7.44 -9.62 -39.36
CA GLN A 142 -8.41 -8.62 -38.91
C GLN A 142 -9.01 -7.84 -40.10
N THR A 143 -8.20 -7.44 -41.10
CA THR A 143 -8.70 -6.78 -42.32
C THR A 143 -9.49 -7.75 -43.22
N CYS A 144 -9.05 -9.01 -43.41
CA CYS A 144 -9.85 -10.03 -44.16
C CYS A 144 -11.26 -10.12 -43.59
N ILE A 145 -11.38 -10.22 -42.26
CA ILE A 145 -12.67 -10.38 -41.60
C ILE A 145 -13.54 -9.11 -41.76
N ALA A 146 -12.95 -7.93 -41.60
CA ALA A 146 -13.69 -6.67 -41.66
C ALA A 146 -14.20 -6.32 -43.07
N THR A 147 -13.41 -6.61 -44.11
CA THR A 147 -13.70 -6.18 -45.48
C THR A 147 -14.19 -7.29 -46.40
N HIS A 148 -14.50 -8.48 -45.86
CA HIS A 148 -14.94 -9.61 -46.68
C HIS A 148 -16.27 -9.34 -47.40
N GLU A 149 -16.40 -9.83 -48.64
CA GLU A 149 -17.56 -9.60 -49.52
C GLU A 149 -18.88 -10.16 -48.99
N SER A 150 -18.82 -11.20 -48.15
CA SER A 150 -20.02 -11.79 -47.52
C SER A 150 -20.67 -10.89 -46.47
N ASN A 151 -20.06 -9.75 -46.11
CA ASN A 151 -20.52 -8.88 -45.03
C ASN A 151 -20.75 -9.62 -43.70
N GLY A 152 -19.99 -10.69 -43.43
CA GLY A 152 -20.15 -11.48 -42.19
C GLY A 152 -19.96 -10.66 -40.89
N ILE A 153 -19.35 -9.47 -40.98
CA ILE A 153 -19.31 -8.51 -39.88
C ILE A 153 -20.69 -8.02 -39.45
N ASP A 154 -21.65 -7.94 -40.37
CA ASP A 154 -23.03 -7.53 -40.11
C ASP A 154 -23.72 -8.52 -39.17
N ILE A 155 -23.43 -9.81 -39.33
CA ILE A 155 -23.92 -10.88 -38.44
C ILE A 155 -23.34 -10.72 -37.04
N ILE A 156 -22.05 -10.42 -36.92
CA ILE A 156 -21.39 -10.23 -35.61
C ILE A 156 -22.02 -9.02 -34.90
N ILE A 157 -22.29 -7.93 -35.62
CA ILE A 157 -22.97 -6.75 -35.09
C ILE A 157 -24.42 -7.07 -34.70
N ALA A 158 -25.14 -7.81 -35.54
CA ALA A 158 -26.51 -8.22 -35.30
C ALA A 158 -26.65 -9.12 -34.06
N LEU A 159 -25.67 -10.01 -33.80
CA LEU A 159 -25.63 -10.85 -32.59
C LEU A 159 -25.58 -10.02 -31.31
N ILE A 160 -24.91 -8.86 -31.33
CA ILE A 160 -24.82 -7.94 -30.18
C ILE A 160 -26.11 -7.12 -30.05
N LEU A 161 -26.54 -6.49 -31.15
CA LEU A 161 -27.60 -5.47 -31.13
C LEU A 161 -29.01 -6.06 -31.00
N ASN A 162 -29.27 -7.23 -31.57
CA ASN A 162 -30.63 -7.77 -31.64
C ASN A 162 -30.92 -8.75 -30.50
N ASP A 163 -32.21 -8.89 -30.19
CA ASP A 163 -32.69 -9.93 -29.27
C ASP A 163 -32.86 -11.26 -30.00
N ILE A 164 -32.29 -12.32 -29.44
CA ILE A 164 -32.32 -13.66 -30.03
C ILE A 164 -33.54 -14.42 -29.47
N ASN A 165 -34.74 -14.07 -29.94
CA ASN A 165 -35.99 -14.74 -29.53
C ASN A 165 -36.33 -15.92 -30.44
N PRO A 166 -36.78 -17.08 -29.92
CA PRO A 166 -37.23 -17.33 -28.54
C PRO A 166 -36.12 -17.74 -27.54
N LEU A 167 -34.88 -17.98 -27.99
CA LEU A 167 -33.79 -18.50 -27.15
C LEU A 167 -33.56 -17.66 -25.88
N GLY A 168 -33.62 -16.33 -26.00
CA GLY A 168 -33.47 -15.40 -24.87
C GLY A 168 -34.52 -15.54 -23.77
N LYS A 169 -35.67 -16.17 -24.04
CA LYS A 169 -36.70 -16.40 -23.01
C LYS A 169 -36.42 -17.64 -22.15
N TYR A 170 -35.73 -18.64 -22.71
CA TYR A 170 -35.57 -19.95 -22.07
C TYR A 170 -34.12 -20.23 -21.66
N CYS A 171 -33.14 -19.72 -22.41
CA CYS A 171 -31.71 -19.99 -22.22
C CYS A 171 -30.89 -18.69 -22.36
N MET A 172 -31.13 -17.73 -21.47
CA MET A 172 -30.45 -16.41 -21.51
C MET A 172 -28.93 -16.54 -21.40
N ASP A 173 -28.41 -17.49 -20.61
CA ASP A 173 -26.97 -17.71 -20.44
C ASP A 173 -26.24 -17.97 -21.78
N LEU A 174 -26.87 -18.73 -22.69
CA LEU A 174 -26.32 -19.02 -24.02
C LEU A 174 -26.32 -17.78 -24.92
N VAL A 175 -27.34 -16.94 -24.80
CA VAL A 175 -27.42 -15.66 -25.53
C VAL A 175 -26.36 -14.68 -25.01
N LEU A 176 -26.15 -14.62 -23.68
CA LEU A 176 -25.10 -13.81 -23.07
C LEU A 176 -23.70 -14.28 -23.51
N GLN A 177 -23.46 -15.59 -23.61
CA GLN A 177 -22.23 -16.15 -24.17
C GLN A 177 -22.00 -15.72 -25.62
N LEU A 178 -23.03 -15.79 -26.48
CA LEU A 178 -22.94 -15.33 -27.87
C LEU A 178 -22.57 -13.85 -27.95
N LYS A 179 -23.29 -12.99 -27.20
CA LYS A 179 -23.02 -11.55 -27.15
C LYS A 179 -21.61 -11.26 -26.65
N ASN A 180 -21.16 -11.98 -25.63
CA ASN A 180 -19.81 -11.85 -25.08
C ASN A 180 -18.75 -12.22 -26.13
N ASN A 181 -18.86 -13.38 -26.77
CA ASN A 181 -17.90 -13.85 -27.76
C ASN A 181 -17.92 -12.97 -29.03
N ALA A 182 -19.08 -12.50 -29.46
CA ALA A 182 -19.19 -11.52 -30.56
C ALA A 182 -18.50 -10.18 -30.20
N SER A 183 -18.67 -9.69 -28.97
CA SER A 183 -18.01 -8.46 -28.51
C SER A 183 -16.48 -8.61 -28.46
N LYS A 184 -15.97 -9.76 -28.00
CA LYS A 184 -14.53 -10.09 -28.01
C LYS A 184 -13.97 -10.13 -29.43
N LEU A 185 -14.70 -10.71 -30.37
CA LEU A 185 -14.28 -10.75 -31.78
C LEU A 185 -14.18 -9.35 -32.37
N LEU A 186 -15.15 -8.46 -32.13
CA LEU A 186 -15.06 -7.07 -32.60
C LEU A 186 -13.91 -6.29 -31.94
N LEU A 187 -13.64 -6.52 -30.66
CA LEU A 187 -12.47 -5.95 -29.98
C LEU A 187 -11.16 -6.46 -30.59
N ALA A 188 -11.06 -7.76 -30.89
CA ALA A 188 -9.90 -8.36 -31.54
C ALA A 188 -9.65 -7.83 -32.95
N ILE A 189 -10.71 -7.52 -33.72
CA ILE A 189 -10.61 -6.90 -35.06
C ILE A 189 -10.01 -5.49 -35.01
N MET A 190 -10.16 -4.79 -33.88
CA MET A 190 -9.64 -3.44 -33.64
C MET A 190 -8.35 -3.40 -32.82
N GLU A 191 -7.82 -4.56 -32.41
CA GLU A 191 -6.64 -4.65 -31.56
C GLU A 191 -5.40 -4.05 -32.24
N SER A 192 -4.69 -3.16 -31.51
CA SER A 192 -3.43 -2.52 -31.88
C SER A 192 -3.44 -1.80 -33.25
N ARG A 193 -4.58 -1.21 -33.65
CA ARG A 193 -4.70 -0.43 -34.90
C ARG A 193 -4.53 1.06 -34.72
N HIS A 194 -3.92 1.69 -35.72
CA HIS A 194 -3.75 3.15 -35.82
C HIS A 194 -4.62 3.77 -36.92
N ASP A 195 -5.06 2.95 -37.88
CA ASP A 195 -5.96 3.30 -38.96
C ASP A 195 -7.43 3.24 -38.51
N SER A 196 -8.30 3.99 -39.20
CA SER A 196 -9.73 4.05 -38.90
C SER A 196 -10.59 3.10 -39.75
N GLU A 197 -10.00 2.39 -40.72
CA GLU A 197 -10.75 1.63 -41.73
C GLU A 197 -11.69 0.57 -41.12
N ASN A 198 -11.16 -0.31 -40.26
CA ASN A 198 -11.96 -1.32 -39.59
C ASN A 198 -13.03 -0.69 -38.67
N ALA A 199 -12.68 0.38 -37.95
CA ALA A 199 -13.61 1.07 -37.06
C ALA A 199 -14.75 1.74 -37.83
N GLU A 200 -14.46 2.38 -38.95
CA GLU A 200 -15.44 2.99 -39.85
C GLU A 200 -16.36 1.94 -40.45
N ARG A 201 -15.83 0.77 -40.85
CA ARG A 201 -16.65 -0.34 -41.37
C ARG A 201 -17.62 -0.88 -40.31
N ILE A 202 -17.17 -1.02 -39.06
CA ILE A 202 -18.04 -1.41 -37.93
C ILE A 202 -19.11 -0.33 -37.69
N LEU A 203 -18.71 0.94 -37.60
CA LEU A 203 -19.61 2.07 -37.34
C LEU A 203 -20.62 2.32 -38.46
N PHE A 204 -20.31 1.94 -39.70
CA PHE A 204 -21.24 2.04 -40.82
C PHE A 204 -22.47 1.14 -40.63
N ASN A 205 -22.28 -0.05 -40.05
CA ASN A 205 -23.35 -1.02 -39.81
C ASN A 205 -23.91 -0.97 -38.37
N MET A 206 -23.16 -0.42 -37.43
CA MET A 206 -23.55 -0.37 -36.02
C MET A 206 -24.31 0.93 -35.71
N ARG A 207 -25.55 0.79 -35.24
CA ARG A 207 -26.38 1.94 -34.82
C ARG A 207 -25.94 2.41 -33.41
N PRO A 208 -25.37 3.63 -33.25
CA PRO A 208 -24.79 4.05 -31.97
C PRO A 208 -25.78 4.11 -30.80
N ARG A 209 -27.04 4.48 -31.07
CA ARG A 209 -28.09 4.54 -30.04
C ARG A 209 -28.42 3.16 -29.50
N GLU A 210 -28.63 2.19 -30.38
CA GLU A 210 -28.96 0.82 -29.99
C GLU A 210 -27.81 0.16 -29.24
N LEU A 211 -26.56 0.46 -29.59
CA LEU A 211 -25.40 -0.01 -28.83
C LEU A 211 -25.45 0.47 -27.36
N VAL A 212 -25.84 1.73 -27.16
CA VAL A 212 -26.03 2.33 -25.83
C VAL A 212 -27.23 1.72 -25.11
N ASP A 213 -28.33 1.46 -25.82
CA ASP A 213 -29.51 0.84 -25.23
C ASP A 213 -29.22 -0.61 -24.79
N VAL A 214 -28.48 -1.39 -25.58
CA VAL A 214 -28.10 -2.77 -25.25
C VAL A 214 -27.21 -2.84 -24.01
N MET A 215 -26.21 -1.96 -23.87
CA MET A 215 -25.35 -1.95 -22.66
C MET A 215 -26.11 -1.52 -21.40
N LYS A 216 -27.10 -0.60 -21.53
CA LYS A 216 -27.98 -0.17 -20.43
C LYS A 216 -28.93 -1.31 -20.04
N ASN A 217 -29.52 -1.98 -21.01
CA ASN A 217 -30.39 -3.14 -20.77
C ASN A 217 -29.63 -4.27 -20.07
N ALA A 218 -28.40 -4.56 -20.49
CA ALA A 218 -27.56 -5.57 -19.85
C ALA A 218 -27.23 -5.23 -18.38
N TYR A 219 -27.04 -3.94 -18.07
CA TYR A 219 -26.86 -3.49 -16.68
C TYR A 219 -28.13 -3.69 -15.85
N ASN A 220 -29.28 -3.26 -16.36
CA ASN A 220 -30.56 -3.38 -15.66
C ASN A 220 -30.96 -4.84 -15.44
N GLN A 221 -30.71 -5.71 -16.43
CA GLN A 221 -30.93 -7.14 -16.31
C GLN A 221 -30.07 -7.76 -15.20
N ALA A 222 -28.83 -7.28 -15.01
CA ALA A 222 -28.01 -7.73 -13.90
C ALA A 222 -28.60 -7.31 -12.53
N LEU A 223 -29.12 -6.08 -12.41
CA LEU A 223 -29.76 -5.61 -11.18
C LEU A 223 -30.99 -6.44 -10.80
N GLU A 224 -31.76 -6.89 -11.79
CA GLU A 224 -32.91 -7.79 -11.57
C GLU A 224 -32.47 -9.21 -11.13
N CYS A 225 -31.28 -9.65 -11.55
CA CYS A 225 -30.73 -10.97 -11.21
C CYS A 225 -29.94 -11.02 -9.89
N GLU A 226 -29.48 -9.88 -9.34
CA GLU A 226 -28.69 -9.80 -8.08
C GLU A 226 -29.48 -10.32 -6.84
N GLU A 227 -30.76 -10.70 -6.96
CA GLU A 227 -31.53 -11.44 -5.94
C GLU A 227 -31.26 -12.95 -5.89
N GLN A 228 -30.52 -13.52 -6.87
CA GLN A 228 -30.19 -14.96 -6.92
C GLN A 228 -28.67 -15.17 -6.97
N GLU A 229 -28.19 -16.07 -6.10
CA GLU A 229 -26.79 -16.27 -5.68
C GLU A 229 -25.72 -16.20 -6.80
N GLU A 230 -24.62 -15.49 -6.53
CA GLU A 230 -23.40 -15.45 -7.35
C GLU A 230 -22.75 -16.85 -7.44
N ASN A 231 -23.12 -17.62 -8.46
CA ASN A 231 -22.31 -18.75 -8.90
C ASN A 231 -21.18 -18.22 -9.79
N GLY A 232 -19.96 -18.18 -9.25
CA GLY A 232 -18.80 -17.46 -9.80
C GLY A 232 -18.24 -17.91 -11.15
N ASP A 233 -18.89 -18.86 -11.84
CA ASP A 233 -18.45 -19.37 -13.16
C ASP A 233 -19.39 -18.95 -14.32
N ASN A 234 -20.54 -18.33 -14.04
CA ASN A 234 -21.45 -17.86 -15.09
C ASN A 234 -21.15 -16.42 -15.52
N ILE A 235 -21.16 -16.17 -16.83
CA ILE A 235 -20.96 -14.83 -17.41
C ILE A 235 -22.13 -13.94 -17.00
N SER A 236 -21.87 -12.89 -16.24
CA SER A 236 -22.94 -11.98 -15.82
C SER A 236 -23.38 -11.08 -16.98
N PRO A 237 -24.66 -10.68 -17.05
CA PRO A 237 -25.11 -9.66 -18.00
C PRO A 237 -24.30 -8.36 -17.90
N LYS A 238 -23.83 -8.03 -16.69
CA LYS A 238 -22.98 -6.87 -16.40
C LYS A 238 -21.62 -6.95 -17.10
N ASP A 239 -21.00 -8.13 -17.15
CA ASP A 239 -19.72 -8.35 -17.85
C ASP A 239 -19.88 -8.17 -19.37
N VAL A 240 -20.98 -8.71 -19.92
CA VAL A 240 -21.32 -8.53 -21.34
C VAL A 240 -21.54 -7.05 -21.66
N GLY A 241 -22.34 -6.36 -20.85
CA GLY A 241 -22.57 -4.92 -20.98
C GLY A 241 -21.28 -4.10 -20.89
N HIS A 242 -20.35 -4.48 -20.02
CA HIS A 242 -19.04 -3.84 -19.89
C HIS A 242 -18.17 -4.05 -21.13
N ASN A 243 -18.13 -5.26 -21.70
CA ASN A 243 -17.38 -5.52 -22.94
C ASN A 243 -17.94 -4.71 -24.12
N ILE A 244 -19.26 -4.56 -24.20
CA ILE A 244 -19.92 -3.70 -25.19
C ILE A 244 -19.57 -2.22 -24.93
N TYR A 245 -19.50 -1.78 -23.68
CA TYR A 245 -19.06 -0.42 -23.33
C TYR A 245 -17.61 -0.16 -23.77
N ILE A 246 -16.68 -1.11 -23.55
CA ILE A 246 -15.28 -0.98 -23.98
C ILE A 246 -15.22 -0.89 -25.51
N LEU A 247 -15.99 -1.71 -26.23
CA LEU A 247 -16.09 -1.65 -27.68
C LEU A 247 -16.59 -0.27 -28.14
N ALA A 248 -17.67 0.22 -27.55
CA ALA A 248 -18.23 1.54 -27.82
C ALA A 248 -17.21 2.66 -27.54
N HIS A 249 -16.47 2.55 -26.43
CA HIS A 249 -15.44 3.50 -26.04
C HIS A 249 -14.29 3.57 -27.06
N GLN A 250 -13.85 2.41 -27.58
CA GLN A 250 -12.83 2.35 -28.64
C GLN A 250 -13.35 2.95 -29.95
N LEU A 251 -14.58 2.61 -30.36
CA LEU A 251 -15.22 3.15 -31.56
C LEU A 251 -15.50 4.65 -31.46
N ALA A 252 -15.78 5.17 -30.27
CA ALA A 252 -16.06 6.58 -30.03
C ALA A 252 -14.88 7.51 -30.36
N ARG A 253 -13.66 6.97 -30.44
CA ARG A 253 -12.48 7.70 -30.93
C ARG A 253 -12.65 8.17 -32.38
N HIS A 254 -13.45 7.46 -33.17
CA HIS A 254 -13.71 7.72 -34.58
C HIS A 254 -15.11 8.27 -34.84
N ASN A 255 -15.99 8.34 -33.82
CA ASN A 255 -17.36 8.84 -33.95
C ASN A 255 -17.74 9.81 -32.81
N LYS A 256 -17.80 11.11 -33.13
CA LYS A 256 -18.16 12.18 -32.18
C LYS A 256 -19.57 12.03 -31.59
N THR A 257 -20.52 11.50 -32.37
CA THR A 257 -21.90 11.29 -31.91
C THR A 257 -21.94 10.23 -30.81
N LEU A 258 -21.26 9.09 -31.03
CA LEU A 258 -21.14 8.04 -30.02
C LEU A 258 -20.39 8.55 -28.77
N GLN A 259 -19.32 9.33 -28.96
CA GLN A 259 -18.58 9.95 -27.86
C GLN A 259 -19.46 10.84 -26.96
N GLN A 260 -20.43 11.55 -27.54
CA GLN A 260 -21.39 12.35 -26.77
C GLN A 260 -22.39 11.48 -26.01
N MET A 261 -22.86 10.39 -26.62
CA MET A 261 -23.82 9.46 -26.00
C MET A 261 -23.23 8.64 -24.84
N LEU A 262 -21.91 8.41 -24.83
CA LEU A 262 -21.22 7.68 -23.76
C LEU A 262 -20.90 8.54 -22.53
N LYS A 263 -21.06 9.87 -22.62
CA LYS A 263 -20.86 10.74 -21.46
C LYS A 263 -22.07 10.61 -20.54
N PRO A 264 -21.89 10.24 -19.26
CA PRO A 264 -22.99 10.28 -18.32
C PRO A 264 -23.51 11.72 -18.23
N GLY A 265 -24.82 11.90 -18.32
CA GLY A 265 -25.48 13.18 -18.17
C GLY A 265 -25.26 13.79 -16.79
N SER A 266 -25.54 15.08 -16.68
CA SER A 266 -25.36 15.85 -15.44
C SER A 266 -26.58 15.75 -14.51
N ASP A 267 -27.67 15.14 -14.97
CA ASP A 267 -28.96 15.12 -14.28
C ASP A 267 -29.15 13.80 -13.51
N PRO A 268 -29.24 13.81 -12.17
CA PRO A 268 -29.30 12.60 -11.35
C PRO A 268 -30.63 11.82 -11.43
N ASP A 269 -31.66 12.34 -12.08
CA ASP A 269 -32.99 11.71 -12.20
C ASP A 269 -33.20 10.89 -13.50
N ASP A 270 -32.24 10.90 -14.44
CA ASP A 270 -32.29 10.00 -15.61
C ASP A 270 -31.69 8.64 -15.24
N GLY A 271 -32.53 7.70 -14.79
CA GLY A 271 -32.11 6.34 -14.37
C GLY A 271 -31.31 5.55 -15.42
N GLY A 272 -31.29 6.00 -16.68
CA GLY A 272 -30.44 5.45 -17.73
C GLY A 272 -28.95 5.81 -17.64
N ASP A 273 -28.56 6.81 -16.83
CA ASP A 273 -27.16 7.25 -16.71
C ASP A 273 -26.34 6.51 -15.65
N GLU A 274 -27.00 5.75 -14.77
CA GLU A 274 -26.32 4.97 -13.74
C GLU A 274 -25.45 3.85 -14.35
N ALA A 275 -25.95 3.16 -15.37
CA ALA A 275 -25.20 2.14 -16.11
C ALA A 275 -23.92 2.71 -16.74
N LEU A 276 -24.03 3.85 -17.43
CA LEU A 276 -22.88 4.51 -18.06
C LEU A 276 -21.88 5.00 -17.02
N LYS A 277 -22.35 5.54 -15.90
CA LYS A 277 -21.51 5.95 -14.77
C LYS A 277 -20.80 4.75 -14.14
N TYR A 278 -21.48 3.62 -14.01
CA TYR A 278 -20.89 2.37 -13.51
C TYR A 278 -19.76 1.90 -14.41
N TYR A 279 -20.02 1.74 -15.72
CA TYR A 279 -19.00 1.28 -16.67
C TYR A 279 -17.81 2.24 -16.75
N ALA A 280 -18.07 3.56 -16.79
CA ALA A 280 -17.02 4.57 -16.81
C ALA A 280 -16.11 4.51 -15.57
N ASN A 281 -16.67 4.33 -14.37
CA ASN A 281 -15.89 4.22 -13.13
C ASN A 281 -15.07 2.93 -13.03
N HIS A 282 -15.51 1.87 -13.72
CA HIS A 282 -14.85 0.56 -13.71
C HIS A 282 -14.06 0.30 -15.00
N THR A 283 -13.85 1.29 -15.85
CA THR A 283 -12.99 1.18 -17.04
C THR A 283 -11.68 1.91 -16.79
N ALA A 284 -10.56 1.26 -17.08
CA ALA A 284 -9.25 1.88 -17.06
C ALA A 284 -8.59 1.82 -18.45
N GLN A 285 -7.71 2.79 -18.70
CA GLN A 285 -6.92 2.89 -19.92
C GLN A 285 -5.43 2.92 -19.54
N ILE A 286 -4.62 2.14 -20.25
CA ILE A 286 -3.16 2.12 -20.12
C ILE A 286 -2.49 2.22 -21.48
N GLU A 287 -1.32 2.85 -21.51
CA GLU A 287 -0.46 2.91 -22.68
C GLU A 287 0.70 1.94 -22.49
N ILE A 288 0.90 1.05 -23.47
CA ILE A 288 1.95 0.03 -23.44
C ILE A 288 2.83 0.20 -24.68
N VAL A 289 4.15 0.04 -24.50
CA VAL A 289 5.10 -0.02 -25.60
C VAL A 289 5.42 -1.47 -25.90
N ARG A 290 5.17 -1.90 -27.14
CA ARG A 290 5.45 -3.27 -27.60
C ARG A 290 6.92 -3.44 -28.01
N HIS A 291 7.34 -4.68 -28.27
CA HIS A 291 8.72 -5.04 -28.63
C HIS A 291 9.22 -4.34 -29.91
N ASP A 292 8.31 -3.98 -30.80
CA ASP A 292 8.56 -3.24 -32.04
C ASP A 292 8.61 -1.71 -31.83
N ARG A 293 8.56 -1.24 -30.58
CA ARG A 293 8.53 0.17 -30.16
C ARG A 293 7.28 0.94 -30.59
N THR A 294 6.22 0.23 -30.97
CA THR A 294 4.90 0.86 -31.16
C THR A 294 4.23 1.08 -29.81
N MET A 295 3.48 2.18 -29.70
CA MET A 295 2.67 2.49 -28.52
C MET A 295 1.23 2.11 -28.82
N GLU A 296 0.64 1.30 -27.93
CA GLU A 296 -0.75 0.91 -28.01
C GLU A 296 -1.51 1.37 -26.76
N GLN A 297 -2.80 1.66 -26.94
CA GLN A 297 -3.72 1.98 -25.85
C GLN A 297 -4.61 0.79 -25.61
N ILE A 298 -4.57 0.25 -24.39
CA ILE A 298 -5.43 -0.86 -23.97
C ILE A 298 -6.46 -0.33 -22.99
N VAL A 299 -7.71 -0.69 -23.24
CA VAL A 299 -8.85 -0.38 -22.37
C VAL A 299 -9.35 -1.69 -21.77
N PHE A 300 -9.50 -1.75 -20.46
CA PHE A 300 -9.87 -2.98 -19.75
C PHE A 300 -10.76 -2.69 -18.54
N PRO A 301 -11.58 -3.66 -18.11
CA PRO A 301 -12.37 -3.52 -16.89
C PRO A 301 -11.47 -3.62 -15.66
N VAL A 302 -11.60 -2.68 -14.73
CA VAL A 302 -10.90 -2.69 -13.44
C VAL A 302 -11.42 -3.87 -12.62
N PRO A 303 -10.56 -4.83 -12.22
CA PRO A 303 -10.99 -5.95 -11.41
C PRO A 303 -11.60 -5.50 -10.07
N ASN A 304 -12.70 -6.14 -9.65
CA ASN A 304 -13.42 -5.77 -8.40
C ASN A 304 -12.52 -5.79 -7.16
N ILE A 305 -11.45 -6.59 -7.16
CA ILE A 305 -10.48 -6.62 -6.06
C ILE A 305 -9.77 -5.28 -5.84
N CYS A 306 -9.63 -4.46 -6.89
CA CYS A 306 -8.96 -3.15 -6.83
C CYS A 306 -9.75 -2.08 -6.08
N GLU A 307 -11.06 -2.27 -5.89
CA GLU A 307 -11.91 -1.37 -5.10
C GLU A 307 -11.50 -1.36 -3.61
N PHE A 308 -10.91 -2.45 -3.13
CA PHE A 308 -10.51 -2.61 -1.74
C PHE A 308 -9.18 -1.92 -1.39
N LEU A 309 -8.56 -1.21 -2.34
CA LEU A 309 -7.34 -0.45 -2.07
C LEU A 309 -7.61 0.83 -1.28
N THR A 310 -6.99 0.96 -0.11
CA THR A 310 -7.18 2.11 0.79
C THR A 310 -6.55 3.40 0.25
N ARG A 311 -7.16 4.57 0.54
CA ARG A 311 -6.61 5.88 0.16
C ARG A 311 -5.26 6.16 0.83
N GLU A 312 -5.07 5.69 2.06
CA GLU A 312 -3.80 5.83 2.78
C GLU A 312 -2.68 5.08 2.07
N SER A 313 -2.92 3.86 1.59
CA SER A 313 -1.92 3.10 0.82
C SER A 313 -1.61 3.75 -0.52
N LYS A 314 -2.61 4.36 -1.21
CA LYS A 314 -2.37 5.16 -2.42
C LYS A 314 -1.44 6.35 -2.14
N SER A 315 -1.73 7.11 -1.08
CA SER A 315 -0.90 8.26 -0.68
C SER A 315 0.50 7.84 -0.24
N ARG A 316 0.61 6.71 0.46
CA ARG A 316 1.89 6.12 0.89
C ARG A 316 2.76 5.84 -0.32
N VAL A 317 2.29 5.02 -1.25
CA VAL A 317 3.04 4.65 -2.46
C VAL A 317 3.44 5.90 -3.25
N PHE A 318 2.53 6.86 -3.41
CA PHE A 318 2.83 8.11 -4.12
C PHE A 318 4.01 8.90 -3.50
N ASN A 319 4.06 9.00 -2.16
CA ASN A 319 5.09 9.76 -1.45
C ASN A 319 6.39 8.97 -1.23
N THR A 320 6.32 7.66 -0.99
CA THR A 320 7.50 6.85 -0.64
C THR A 320 8.23 6.24 -1.83
N THR A 321 7.64 6.18 -3.03
CA THR A 321 8.30 5.55 -4.19
C THR A 321 9.56 6.33 -4.59
N GLU A 322 10.71 5.66 -4.49
CA GLU A 322 12.03 6.22 -4.76
C GLU A 322 12.33 6.24 -6.27
N ARG A 323 13.26 7.13 -6.67
CA ARG A 323 13.77 7.17 -8.04
C ARG A 323 15.02 6.30 -8.13
N ASP A 324 15.09 5.49 -9.18
CA ASP A 324 16.30 4.73 -9.50
C ASP A 324 17.43 5.65 -10.02
N GLU A 325 18.58 5.04 -10.35
CA GLU A 325 19.75 5.75 -10.88
C GLU A 325 19.47 6.47 -12.22
N GLN A 326 18.44 6.05 -12.94
CA GLN A 326 17.99 6.65 -14.21
C GLN A 326 16.91 7.72 -13.99
N GLY A 327 16.49 7.96 -12.75
CA GLY A 327 15.44 8.91 -12.38
C GLY A 327 14.01 8.38 -12.52
N SER A 328 13.82 7.09 -12.82
CA SER A 328 12.52 6.43 -12.94
C SER A 328 12.01 5.91 -11.60
N LYS A 329 10.70 6.03 -11.37
CA LYS A 329 10.01 5.48 -10.17
C LYS A 329 9.42 4.09 -10.41
N VAL A 330 9.54 3.58 -11.63
CA VAL A 330 8.78 2.40 -12.09
C VAL A 330 9.25 1.13 -11.39
N ASN A 331 10.55 0.95 -11.21
CA ASN A 331 11.12 -0.27 -10.64
C ASN A 331 10.63 -0.50 -9.20
N ASP A 332 10.81 0.49 -8.32
CA ASP A 332 10.36 0.41 -6.93
C ASP A 332 8.83 0.23 -6.82
N PHE A 333 8.06 0.89 -7.69
CA PHE A 333 6.60 0.70 -7.74
C PHE A 333 6.22 -0.76 -8.06
N PHE A 334 6.86 -1.40 -9.06
CA PHE A 334 6.59 -2.79 -9.41
C PHE A 334 6.99 -3.77 -8.31
N GLN A 335 8.04 -3.49 -7.54
CA GLN A 335 8.39 -4.33 -6.39
C GLN A 335 7.31 -4.33 -5.30
N GLN A 336 6.51 -3.26 -5.23
CA GLN A 336 5.43 -3.11 -4.24
C GLN A 336 4.07 -3.66 -4.71
N THR A 337 3.91 -4.08 -5.98
CA THR A 337 2.58 -4.48 -6.50
C THR A 337 2.03 -5.74 -5.87
N GLU A 338 2.87 -6.75 -5.61
CA GLU A 338 2.44 -7.97 -4.90
C GLU A 338 1.95 -7.65 -3.49
N ASP A 339 2.62 -6.71 -2.84
CA ASP A 339 2.28 -6.26 -1.50
C ASP A 339 0.92 -5.57 -1.45
N LEU A 340 0.66 -4.69 -2.42
CA LEU A 340 -0.63 -4.03 -2.58
C LEU A 340 -1.73 -5.03 -2.93
N TYR A 341 -1.44 -6.02 -3.76
CA TYR A 341 -2.42 -7.06 -4.12
C TYR A 341 -2.82 -7.92 -2.93
N ASN A 342 -1.85 -8.30 -2.09
CA ASN A 342 -2.12 -9.00 -0.84
C ASN A 342 -2.90 -8.14 0.16
N GLU A 343 -2.61 -6.84 0.23
CA GLU A 343 -3.39 -5.87 1.03
C GLU A 343 -4.86 -5.84 0.55
N MET A 344 -5.11 -5.77 -0.76
CA MET A 344 -6.47 -5.76 -1.32
C MET A 344 -7.24 -7.06 -1.03
N LYS A 345 -6.60 -8.22 -1.18
CA LYS A 345 -7.17 -9.52 -0.78
C LYS A 345 -7.55 -9.55 0.68
N TRP A 346 -6.69 -9.03 1.54
CA TRP A 346 -6.96 -8.95 2.96
C TRP A 346 -8.10 -7.98 3.28
N GLN A 347 -8.15 -6.82 2.65
CA GLN A 347 -9.22 -5.84 2.81
C GLN A 347 -10.59 -6.38 2.37
N LYS A 348 -10.63 -7.21 1.31
CA LYS A 348 -11.85 -7.95 0.94
C LYS A 348 -12.27 -8.90 2.07
N LYS A 349 -11.32 -9.65 2.65
CA LYS A 349 -11.60 -10.61 3.73
C LYS A 349 -12.03 -9.94 5.04
N ILE A 350 -11.41 -8.82 5.44
CA ILE A 350 -11.67 -8.16 6.72
C ILE A 350 -13.06 -7.50 6.75
N ARG A 351 -13.61 -7.09 5.59
CA ARG A 351 -14.96 -6.54 5.49
C ARG A 351 -16.05 -7.52 5.94
N ASN A 352 -15.80 -8.82 5.89
CA ASN A 352 -16.71 -9.83 6.44
C ASN A 352 -16.80 -9.76 7.98
N ASN A 353 -15.84 -9.12 8.66
CA ASN A 353 -15.87 -8.87 10.10
C ASN A 353 -16.03 -7.37 10.39
N LEU A 354 -17.27 -6.97 10.66
CA LEU A 354 -17.67 -5.59 10.90
C LEU A 354 -16.86 -4.91 12.02
N ALA A 355 -16.56 -5.62 13.11
CA ALA A 355 -15.83 -5.05 14.24
C ALA A 355 -14.38 -4.74 13.89
N LEU A 356 -13.65 -5.72 13.35
CA LEU A 356 -12.25 -5.54 12.95
C LEU A 356 -12.11 -4.51 11.84
N PHE A 357 -13.03 -4.49 10.87
CA PHE A 357 -13.04 -3.49 9.81
C PHE A 357 -13.23 -2.08 10.38
N TRP A 358 -14.16 -1.88 11.32
CA TRP A 358 -14.40 -0.58 11.93
C TRP A 358 -13.17 -0.05 12.66
N PHE A 359 -12.52 -0.89 13.48
CA PHE A 359 -11.28 -0.50 14.18
C PHE A 359 -10.14 -0.20 13.19
N SER A 360 -9.98 -1.02 12.16
CA SER A 360 -8.94 -0.88 11.13
C SER A 360 -9.10 0.39 10.29
N ARG A 361 -10.34 0.75 9.93
CA ARG A 361 -10.64 1.91 9.08
C ARG A 361 -10.23 3.25 9.71
N HIS A 362 -10.22 3.31 11.05
CA HIS A 362 -9.98 4.53 11.80
C HIS A 362 -8.56 4.62 12.38
N ILE A 363 -7.57 4.01 11.74
CA ILE A 363 -6.17 3.97 12.19
C ILE A 363 -5.58 5.36 12.50
N SER A 364 -5.84 6.36 11.67
CA SER A 364 -5.37 7.74 11.86
C SER A 364 -5.95 8.41 13.10
N LEU A 365 -7.21 8.11 13.44
CA LEU A 365 -7.87 8.62 14.66
C LEU A 365 -7.21 8.04 15.92
N TRP A 366 -7.02 6.72 15.97
CA TRP A 366 -6.38 6.04 17.10
C TRP A 366 -4.95 6.55 17.34
N GLY A 367 -4.18 6.77 16.27
CA GLY A 367 -2.85 7.38 16.35
C GLY A 367 -2.90 8.81 16.90
N SER A 368 -3.89 9.61 16.50
CA SER A 368 -4.07 10.99 16.99
C SER A 368 -4.44 11.05 18.47
N ILE A 369 -5.33 10.17 18.92
CA ILE A 369 -5.72 10.08 20.34
C ILE A 369 -4.50 9.70 21.20
N SER A 370 -3.73 8.68 20.78
CA SER A 370 -2.56 8.24 21.54
C SER A 370 -1.51 9.34 21.69
N PHE A 371 -1.22 10.06 20.61
CA PHE A 371 -0.26 11.16 20.64
C PHE A 371 -0.73 12.32 21.52
N ASN A 372 -2.00 12.73 21.41
CA ASN A 372 -2.53 13.81 22.24
C ASN A 372 -2.51 13.43 23.72
N LEU A 373 -2.89 12.19 24.07
CA LEU A 373 -2.80 11.68 25.44
C LEU A 373 -1.36 11.71 25.96
N ALA A 374 -0.39 11.26 25.16
CA ALA A 374 1.02 11.32 25.53
C ALA A 374 1.50 12.75 25.80
N VAL A 375 1.10 13.73 24.97
CA VAL A 375 1.41 15.15 25.19
C VAL A 375 0.79 15.66 26.49
N PHE A 376 -0.47 15.34 26.78
CA PHE A 376 -1.13 15.77 28.01
C PHE A 376 -0.51 15.15 29.27
N ILE A 377 -0.15 13.87 29.24
CA ILE A 377 0.54 13.19 30.34
C ILE A 377 1.88 13.88 30.62
N ASN A 378 2.70 14.11 29.59
CA ASN A 378 4.00 14.76 29.75
C ASN A 378 3.89 16.21 30.22
N LEU A 379 2.87 16.95 29.75
CA LEU A 379 2.62 18.31 30.23
C LEU A 379 2.21 18.32 31.70
N ALA A 380 1.37 17.37 32.14
CA ALA A 380 0.98 17.24 33.55
C ALA A 380 2.19 16.88 34.44
N VAL A 381 3.03 15.94 34.00
CA VAL A 381 4.27 15.60 34.73
C VAL A 381 5.21 16.82 34.79
N ALA A 382 5.39 17.56 33.70
CA ALA A 382 6.28 18.72 33.68
C ALA A 382 5.82 19.87 34.58
N LEU A 383 4.50 20.07 34.75
CA LEU A 383 3.95 21.16 35.55
C LEU A 383 3.88 20.87 37.05
N PHE A 384 3.70 19.60 37.42
CA PHE A 384 3.35 19.22 38.79
C PHE A 384 4.35 18.26 39.46
N TYR A 385 5.49 17.98 38.84
CA TYR A 385 6.59 17.20 39.43
C TYR A 385 7.56 18.11 40.22
N PRO A 386 8.10 17.71 41.39
CA PRO A 386 7.89 16.43 42.10
C PRO A 386 6.51 16.36 42.77
N PHE A 387 5.93 15.16 42.77
CA PHE A 387 4.66 14.91 43.44
C PHE A 387 4.90 15.01 44.95
N GLY A 388 4.37 16.06 45.58
CA GLY A 388 4.58 16.30 47.01
C GLY A 388 4.11 15.12 47.85
N ASP A 389 5.02 14.53 48.62
CA ASP A 389 4.74 13.55 49.68
C ASP A 389 4.57 14.24 51.05
N ASP A 390 4.62 15.57 51.06
CA ASP A 390 4.34 16.39 52.23
C ASP A 390 2.83 16.63 52.29
N GLY A 391 2.22 16.36 53.45
CA GLY A 391 0.77 16.32 53.72
C GLY A 391 -0.06 17.59 53.45
N ASP A 392 0.39 18.47 52.57
CA ASP A 392 -0.44 19.43 51.85
C ASP A 392 -0.93 18.78 50.54
N GLU A 393 -1.81 17.76 50.67
CA GLU A 393 -2.78 17.50 49.60
C GLU A 393 -3.52 18.84 49.38
N GLY A 394 -3.13 19.55 48.32
CA GLY A 394 -3.56 20.90 48.03
C GLY A 394 -5.09 20.99 47.96
N THR A 395 -5.71 21.27 49.10
CA THR A 395 -7.04 21.85 49.21
C THR A 395 -6.94 23.30 48.76
N LEU A 396 -6.69 23.47 47.47
CA LEU A 396 -6.88 24.74 46.77
C LEU A 396 -8.27 25.27 47.15
N SER A 397 -8.39 26.59 47.28
CA SER A 397 -9.59 27.23 47.80
C SER A 397 -10.85 26.81 47.01
N PRO A 398 -12.04 26.76 47.65
CA PRO A 398 -13.30 26.40 46.99
C PRO A 398 -13.59 27.19 45.69
N LEU A 399 -12.99 28.37 45.55
CA LEU A 399 -13.05 29.22 44.35
C LEU A 399 -12.41 28.56 43.13
N PHE A 400 -11.27 27.86 43.28
CA PHE A 400 -10.63 27.13 42.17
C PHE A 400 -11.49 25.94 41.71
N SER A 401 -12.15 25.25 42.63
CA SER A 401 -13.10 24.18 42.28
C SER A 401 -14.27 24.69 41.44
N VAL A 402 -14.85 25.83 41.83
CA VAL A 402 -15.96 26.47 41.10
C VAL A 402 -15.48 26.96 39.73
N LEU A 403 -14.30 27.56 39.64
CA LEU A 403 -13.71 28.01 38.37
C LEU A 403 -13.48 26.84 37.40
N LEU A 404 -13.01 25.69 37.89
CA LEU A 404 -12.85 24.48 37.07
C LEU A 404 -14.19 23.93 36.57
N TRP A 405 -15.26 23.97 37.38
CA TRP A 405 -16.59 23.59 36.92
C TRP A 405 -17.15 24.53 35.85
N ILE A 406 -16.94 25.84 36.03
CA ILE A 406 -17.29 26.84 35.01
C ILE A 406 -16.50 26.55 33.72
N ALA A 407 -15.20 26.27 33.83
CA ALA A 407 -14.36 25.92 32.69
C ALA A 407 -14.84 24.65 31.97
N VAL A 408 -15.24 23.59 32.71
CA VAL A 408 -15.82 22.37 32.11
C VAL A 408 -17.13 22.69 31.40
N ALA A 409 -18.03 23.47 32.00
CA ALA A 409 -19.30 23.85 31.39
C ALA A 409 -19.11 24.68 30.10
N VAL A 410 -18.22 25.67 30.13
CA VAL A 410 -17.88 26.49 28.96
C VAL A 410 -17.24 25.65 27.85
N CYS A 411 -16.28 24.78 28.18
CA CYS A 411 -15.65 23.91 27.19
C CYS A 411 -16.62 22.88 26.61
N THR A 412 -17.57 22.39 27.40
CA THR A 412 -18.64 21.48 26.93
C THR A 412 -19.58 22.19 25.96
N ALA A 413 -19.95 23.45 26.25
CA ALA A 413 -20.74 24.26 25.33
C ALA A 413 -20.00 24.52 24.00
N MET A 414 -18.69 24.78 24.05
CA MET A 414 -17.86 25.00 22.86
C MET A 414 -17.85 23.80 21.88
N LEU A 415 -18.09 22.57 22.34
CA LEU A 415 -18.17 21.39 21.48
C LEU A 415 -19.35 21.43 20.48
N PHE A 416 -20.42 22.17 20.80
CA PHE A 416 -21.60 22.29 19.93
C PHE A 416 -21.48 23.46 18.93
N PHE A 417 -20.74 24.52 19.29
CA PHE A 417 -20.64 25.76 18.50
C PHE A 417 -19.41 25.84 17.59
N PHE A 418 -18.31 25.17 17.94
CA PHE A 418 -17.04 25.24 17.21
C PHE A 418 -16.73 23.94 16.44
N SER A 419 -15.82 24.04 15.48
CA SER A 419 -15.34 22.88 14.74
C SER A 419 -14.67 21.85 15.67
N LYS A 420 -14.90 20.56 15.38
CA LYS A 420 -14.47 19.43 16.21
C LYS A 420 -13.02 19.51 16.75
N PRO A 421 -11.98 19.90 15.99
CA PRO A 421 -10.61 19.94 16.52
C PRO A 421 -10.37 21.08 17.52
N VAL A 422 -11.08 22.21 17.39
CA VAL A 422 -10.93 23.39 18.26
C VAL A 422 -11.70 23.20 19.57
N GLY A 423 -12.83 22.48 19.55
CA GLY A 423 -13.60 22.19 20.76
C GLY A 423 -13.05 21.04 21.61
N ILE A 424 -12.53 19.96 21.00
CA ILE A 424 -12.12 18.74 21.73
C ILE A 424 -10.90 18.98 22.63
N ARG A 425 -9.89 19.73 22.15
CA ARG A 425 -8.65 19.99 22.90
C ARG A 425 -8.88 20.75 24.23
N PRO A 426 -9.56 21.91 24.26
CA PRO A 426 -9.81 22.62 25.51
C PRO A 426 -10.74 21.84 26.45
N PHE A 427 -11.69 21.07 25.90
CA PHE A 427 -12.52 20.16 26.70
C PHE A 427 -11.67 19.10 27.41
N LEU A 428 -10.77 18.41 26.70
CA LEU A 428 -9.89 17.41 27.32
C LEU A 428 -8.99 18.02 28.40
N VAL A 429 -8.40 19.20 28.15
CA VAL A 429 -7.57 19.90 29.15
C VAL A 429 -8.39 20.24 30.41
N SER A 430 -9.60 20.76 30.23
CA SER A 430 -10.50 21.12 31.34
C SER A 430 -10.89 19.89 32.18
N VAL A 431 -11.20 18.77 31.54
CA VAL A 431 -11.50 17.49 32.22
C VAL A 431 -10.29 16.94 32.97
N ILE A 432 -9.08 17.00 32.37
CA ILE A 432 -7.84 16.53 33.01
C ILE A 432 -7.50 17.39 34.23
N LEU A 433 -7.54 18.73 34.10
CA LEU A 433 -7.31 19.65 35.22
C LEU A 433 -8.32 19.43 36.35
N ARG A 434 -9.59 19.16 36.02
CA ARG A 434 -10.61 18.80 37.01
C ARG A 434 -10.29 17.48 37.70
N SER A 435 -9.90 16.45 36.95
CA SER A 435 -9.52 15.13 37.48
C SER A 435 -8.37 15.24 38.48
N ILE A 436 -7.33 16.02 38.14
CA ILE A 436 -6.18 16.30 39.02
C ILE A 436 -6.65 16.94 40.33
N TYR A 437 -7.58 17.89 40.27
CA TYR A 437 -8.12 18.56 41.45
C TYR A 437 -8.96 17.63 42.34
N THR A 438 -9.75 16.72 41.76
CA THR A 438 -10.70 15.90 42.52
C THR A 438 -10.15 14.57 43.02
N ILE A 439 -9.26 13.92 42.25
CA ILE A 439 -8.75 12.57 42.55
C ILE A 439 -7.26 12.63 42.93
N GLY A 440 -6.61 13.79 42.73
CA GLY A 440 -5.16 13.91 42.84
C GLY A 440 -4.45 13.56 41.54
N LEU A 441 -3.18 13.94 41.48
CA LEU A 441 -2.36 13.83 40.28
C LEU A 441 -1.94 12.39 39.98
N GLY A 442 -1.47 11.66 40.99
CA GLY A 442 -1.01 10.26 40.84
C GLY A 442 -2.08 9.35 40.23
N PRO A 443 -3.29 9.23 40.83
CA PRO A 443 -4.37 8.43 40.25
C PRO A 443 -4.81 8.89 38.86
N THR A 444 -4.80 10.20 38.61
CA THR A 444 -5.15 10.76 37.28
C THR A 444 -4.12 10.36 36.22
N LEU A 445 -2.81 10.36 36.55
CA LEU A 445 -1.76 9.91 35.64
C LEU A 445 -1.84 8.41 35.36
N ILE A 446 -2.16 7.58 36.35
CA ILE A 446 -2.40 6.14 36.16
C ILE A 446 -3.59 5.92 35.20
N LEU A 447 -4.69 6.66 35.38
CA LEU A 447 -5.86 6.55 34.50
C LEU A 447 -5.54 6.95 33.06
N LEU A 448 -4.85 8.09 32.87
CA LEU A 448 -4.44 8.56 31.53
C LEU A 448 -3.43 7.62 30.87
N GLY A 449 -2.47 7.09 31.63
CA GLY A 449 -1.50 6.10 31.19
C GLY A 449 -2.15 4.80 30.74
N ALA A 450 -3.07 4.26 31.55
CA ALA A 450 -3.86 3.07 31.20
C ALA A 450 -4.74 3.32 29.97
N ALA A 451 -5.38 4.49 29.86
CA ALA A 451 -6.17 4.86 28.69
C ALA A 451 -5.31 4.94 27.41
N ASN A 452 -4.11 5.53 27.50
CA ASN A 452 -3.17 5.59 26.38
C ASN A 452 -2.68 4.19 25.96
N LEU A 453 -2.38 3.32 26.93
CA LEU A 453 -2.00 1.92 26.66
C LEU A 453 -3.12 1.17 25.94
N CYS A 454 -4.35 1.21 26.47
CA CYS A 454 -5.51 0.59 25.83
C CYS A 454 -5.73 1.11 24.40
N ASN A 455 -5.68 2.43 24.22
CA ASN A 455 -5.78 3.05 22.90
C ASN A 455 -4.66 2.60 21.95
N LYS A 456 -3.43 2.43 22.44
CA LYS A 456 -2.31 1.96 21.63
C LYS A 456 -2.43 0.47 21.26
N ILE A 457 -2.97 -0.36 22.15
CA ILE A 457 -3.28 -1.77 21.82
C ILE A 457 -4.32 -1.82 20.71
N VAL A 458 -5.38 -1.01 20.79
CA VAL A 458 -6.38 -0.89 19.71
C VAL A 458 -5.71 -0.43 18.41
N PHE A 459 -4.86 0.60 18.46
CA PHE A 459 -4.10 1.05 17.29
C PHE A 459 -3.23 -0.06 16.70
N LEU A 460 -2.53 -0.85 17.51
CA LEU A 460 -1.68 -1.94 17.04
C LEU A 460 -2.50 -3.02 16.33
N VAL A 461 -3.64 -3.42 16.90
CA VAL A 461 -4.57 -4.36 16.27
C VAL A 461 -5.12 -3.78 14.95
N SER A 462 -5.49 -2.50 14.93
CA SER A 462 -5.92 -1.81 13.72
C SER A 462 -4.82 -1.71 12.65
N PHE A 463 -3.57 -1.47 13.04
CA PHE A 463 -2.43 -1.39 12.13
C PHE A 463 -2.18 -2.72 11.43
N VAL A 464 -2.11 -3.80 12.20
CA VAL A 464 -1.92 -5.17 11.68
C VAL A 464 -3.14 -5.59 10.85
N GLY A 465 -4.34 -5.21 11.28
CA GLY A 465 -5.59 -5.40 10.56
C GLY A 465 -5.67 -4.62 9.24
N ASN A 466 -5.08 -3.43 9.13
CA ASN A 466 -5.17 -2.62 7.91
C ASN A 466 -4.20 -3.11 6.82
N ARG A 467 -2.97 -3.45 7.19
CA ARG A 467 -1.95 -3.92 6.24
C ARG A 467 -2.03 -5.42 5.93
N GLY A 468 -2.81 -6.20 6.69
CA GLY A 468 -2.97 -7.63 6.46
C GLY A 468 -1.70 -8.45 6.70
N THR A 469 -0.80 -7.93 7.55
CA THR A 469 0.52 -8.52 7.82
C THR A 469 0.43 -9.92 8.47
N PHE A 470 -0.72 -10.30 9.03
CA PHE A 470 -1.00 -11.67 9.50
C PHE A 470 -0.85 -12.75 8.41
N THR A 471 -1.11 -12.40 7.14
CA THR A 471 -1.06 -13.37 6.03
C THR A 471 0.36 -13.76 5.60
N ARG A 472 1.37 -12.92 5.91
CA ARG A 472 2.78 -13.14 5.56
C ARG A 472 3.55 -14.02 6.55
N GLY A 473 2.90 -14.45 7.63
CA GLY A 473 3.52 -15.25 8.70
C GLY A 473 4.32 -14.41 9.72
N TYR A 474 4.48 -14.96 10.91
CA TYR A 474 5.04 -14.26 12.08
C TYR A 474 6.47 -13.73 11.89
N ARG A 475 7.30 -14.44 11.12
CA ARG A 475 8.70 -14.05 10.86
C ARG A 475 8.79 -12.73 10.09
N ALA A 476 7.93 -12.55 9.08
CA ALA A 476 7.90 -11.32 8.31
C ALA A 476 7.41 -10.13 9.16
N VAL A 477 6.48 -10.38 10.08
CA VAL A 477 5.94 -9.36 11.00
C VAL A 477 7.03 -8.84 11.96
N ILE A 478 7.85 -9.72 12.53
CA ILE A 478 8.95 -9.30 13.43
C ILE A 478 10.02 -8.51 12.66
N MET A 479 10.27 -8.83 11.39
CA MET A 479 11.26 -8.13 10.59
C MET A 479 10.81 -6.73 10.14
N ASP A 480 9.51 -6.42 10.26
CA ASP A 480 8.99 -5.09 9.92
C ASP A 480 9.33 -4.06 11.00
N MET A 481 10.22 -3.12 10.66
CA MET A 481 10.66 -2.05 11.55
C MET A 481 9.49 -1.15 12.00
N ALA A 482 8.47 -0.96 11.18
CA ALA A 482 7.31 -0.16 11.55
C ALA A 482 6.47 -0.84 12.64
N PHE A 483 6.33 -2.17 12.56
CA PHE A 483 5.67 -2.96 13.61
C PHE A 483 6.49 -2.94 14.92
N LEU A 484 7.80 -3.16 14.84
CA LEU A 484 8.69 -3.13 16.01
C LEU A 484 8.65 -1.77 16.73
N TYR A 485 8.60 -0.67 15.98
CA TYR A 485 8.44 0.67 16.56
C TYR A 485 7.16 0.79 17.40
N HIS A 486 6.03 0.28 16.90
CA HIS A 486 4.77 0.32 17.65
C HIS A 486 4.75 -0.62 18.85
N VAL A 487 5.43 -1.78 18.78
CA VAL A 487 5.63 -2.66 19.94
C VAL A 487 6.50 -1.99 21.00
N ALA A 488 7.60 -1.36 20.61
CA ALA A 488 8.47 -0.60 21.52
C ALA A 488 7.70 0.53 22.21
N TYR A 489 6.82 1.24 21.49
CA TYR A 489 5.94 2.25 22.08
C TYR A 489 5.02 1.66 23.15
N VAL A 490 4.41 0.49 22.92
CA VAL A 490 3.60 -0.20 23.93
C VAL A 490 4.43 -0.57 25.16
N LEU A 491 5.66 -1.06 24.98
CA LEU A 491 6.57 -1.38 26.08
C LEU A 491 6.92 -0.13 26.91
N VAL A 492 7.20 1.00 26.26
CA VAL A 492 7.46 2.28 26.95
C VAL A 492 6.21 2.76 27.71
N CYS A 493 5.00 2.61 27.15
CA CYS A 493 3.76 2.89 27.88
C CYS A 493 3.63 2.01 29.14
N MET A 494 3.98 0.72 29.05
CA MET A 494 3.96 -0.19 30.19
C MET A 494 4.98 0.22 31.27
N LEU A 495 6.20 0.61 30.88
CA LEU A 495 7.22 1.11 31.80
C LEU A 495 6.80 2.43 32.45
N GLY A 496 6.13 3.31 31.70
CA GLY A 496 5.55 4.55 32.22
C GLY A 496 4.47 4.34 33.28
N LEU A 497 3.72 3.23 33.17
CA LEU A 497 2.65 2.89 34.12
C LEU A 497 3.15 2.11 35.32
N CYS A 498 4.12 1.20 35.14
CA CYS A 498 4.54 0.24 36.17
C CYS A 498 5.84 0.62 36.90
N VAL A 499 6.71 1.42 36.29
CA VAL A 499 8.05 1.72 36.84
C VAL A 499 8.15 3.18 37.26
N HIS A 500 8.01 4.12 36.32
CA HIS A 500 8.09 5.56 36.60
C HIS A 500 7.51 6.39 35.44
N GLU A 501 6.81 7.47 35.76
CA GLU A 501 6.18 8.40 34.83
C GLU A 501 7.15 9.05 33.82
N PHE A 502 8.45 9.14 34.12
CA PHE A 502 9.43 9.72 33.20
C PHE A 502 9.59 8.94 31.89
N PHE A 503 9.23 7.64 31.87
CA PHE A 503 9.22 6.90 30.61
C PHE A 503 8.21 7.46 29.60
N TYR A 504 7.18 8.20 30.03
CA TYR A 504 6.27 8.88 29.10
C TYR A 504 6.98 9.93 28.23
N SER A 505 8.14 10.45 28.63
CA SER A 505 8.91 11.42 27.83
C SER A 505 9.35 10.84 26.48
N PHE A 506 9.68 9.55 26.43
CA PHE A 506 10.05 8.87 25.19
C PHE A 506 8.89 8.77 24.20
N LEU A 507 7.64 8.81 24.65
CA LEU A 507 6.48 8.78 23.76
C LEU A 507 6.36 10.04 22.89
N LEU A 508 6.97 11.16 23.31
CA LEU A 508 6.98 12.40 22.53
C LEU A 508 7.77 12.27 21.22
N PHE A 509 8.70 11.31 21.12
CA PHE A 509 9.42 11.04 19.86
C PHE A 509 8.49 10.58 18.73
N ASP A 510 7.25 10.17 19.03
CA ASP A 510 6.24 9.88 18.01
C ASP A 510 5.91 11.08 17.12
N LEU A 511 6.19 12.32 17.58
CA LEU A 511 6.11 13.52 16.74
C LEU A 511 6.96 13.38 15.46
N VAL A 512 8.15 12.78 15.56
CA VAL A 512 9.06 12.58 14.43
C VAL A 512 8.47 11.64 13.39
N TYR A 513 7.81 10.56 13.84
CA TYR A 513 7.22 9.58 12.93
C TYR A 513 5.95 10.12 12.24
N ARG A 514 5.21 11.00 12.91
CA ARG A 514 3.96 11.58 12.38
C ARG A 514 4.18 12.73 11.39
N GLU A 515 5.27 13.47 11.54
CA GLU A 515 5.55 14.67 10.76
C GLU A 515 6.66 14.43 9.72
N GLU A 516 6.29 14.40 8.44
CA GLU A 516 7.23 14.11 7.34
C GLU A 516 8.38 15.11 7.28
N THR A 517 8.13 16.38 7.62
CA THR A 517 9.15 17.44 7.61
C THR A 517 10.26 17.16 8.64
N LEU A 518 9.90 16.76 9.86
CA LEU A 518 10.87 16.40 10.91
C LEU A 518 11.61 15.09 10.57
N LEU A 519 10.90 14.12 10.00
CA LEU A 519 11.53 12.88 9.55
C LEU A 519 12.62 13.17 8.50
N ASN A 520 12.37 14.10 7.59
CA ASN A 520 13.35 14.53 6.59
C ASN A 520 14.57 15.22 7.21
N VAL A 521 14.39 16.01 8.26
CA VAL A 521 15.50 16.60 9.03
C VAL A 521 16.37 15.49 9.64
N ILE A 522 15.78 14.48 10.27
CA ILE A 522 16.55 13.34 10.82
C ILE A 522 17.22 12.54 9.70
N LYS A 523 16.52 12.29 8.59
CA LYS A 523 17.08 11.59 7.42
C LYS A 523 18.30 12.30 6.83
N SER A 524 18.36 13.63 6.89
CA SER A 524 19.53 14.38 6.42
C SER A 524 20.82 14.01 7.19
N VAL A 525 20.68 13.72 8.49
CA VAL A 525 21.79 13.28 9.35
C VAL A 525 22.05 11.78 9.19
N THR A 526 21.01 10.94 9.21
CA THR A 526 21.18 9.48 9.17
C THR A 526 21.69 8.97 7.83
N ARG A 527 21.31 9.61 6.71
CA ARG A 527 21.80 9.26 5.36
C ARG A 527 23.32 9.39 5.24
N ASN A 528 23.88 10.43 5.85
CA ASN A 528 25.32 10.69 5.88
C ASN A 528 25.95 10.31 7.24
N GLY A 529 25.29 9.46 8.04
CA GLY A 529 25.72 9.15 9.40
C GLY A 529 27.14 8.58 9.48
N ARG A 530 27.54 7.78 8.49
CA ARG A 530 28.90 7.20 8.41
C ARG A 530 29.98 8.29 8.34
N SER A 531 29.78 9.34 7.54
CA SER A 531 30.77 10.42 7.42
C SER A 531 30.80 11.27 8.69
N ILE A 532 29.65 11.57 9.29
CA ILE A 532 29.57 12.34 10.55
C ILE A 532 30.30 11.60 11.68
N ILE A 533 30.08 10.28 11.82
CA ILE A 533 30.77 9.45 12.81
C ILE A 533 32.29 9.45 12.54
N LEU A 534 32.72 9.35 11.28
CA LEU A 534 34.14 9.36 10.94
C LEU A 534 34.81 10.70 11.28
N THR A 535 34.12 11.83 11.04
CA THR A 535 34.58 13.16 11.44
C THR A 535 34.67 13.28 12.97
N ALA A 536 33.70 12.75 13.72
CA ALA A 536 33.76 12.73 15.19
C ALA A 536 34.94 11.89 15.72
N VAL A 537 35.24 10.75 15.08
CA VAL A 537 36.42 9.93 15.40
C VAL A 537 37.71 10.70 15.10
N LEU A 538 37.79 11.41 13.97
CA LEU A 538 38.93 12.28 13.66
C LEU A 538 39.11 13.38 14.72
N ALA A 539 38.02 14.02 15.16
CA ALA A 539 38.04 15.01 16.24
C ALA A 539 38.60 14.42 17.55
N LEU A 540 38.16 13.21 17.91
CA LEU A 540 38.63 12.52 19.11
C LEU A 540 40.13 12.19 19.03
N ILE A 541 40.62 11.75 17.86
CA ILE A 541 42.04 11.48 17.62
C ILE A 541 42.86 12.77 17.75
N LEU A 542 42.40 13.88 17.18
CA LEU A 542 43.09 15.17 17.27
C LEU A 542 43.12 15.67 18.72
N VAL A 543 41.99 15.63 19.43
CA VAL A 543 41.93 15.96 20.86
C VAL A 543 42.92 15.11 21.65
N TYR A 544 42.99 13.79 21.39
CA TYR A 544 43.94 12.90 22.03
C TYR A 544 45.40 13.33 21.80
N LEU A 545 45.78 13.70 20.57
CA LEU A 545 47.13 14.19 20.25
C LEU A 545 47.45 15.51 20.99
N PHE A 546 46.52 16.46 21.00
CA PHE A 546 46.67 17.70 21.74
C PHE A 546 46.77 17.45 23.26
N SER A 547 46.01 16.49 23.81
CA SER A 547 46.13 16.09 25.21
C SER A 547 47.47 15.47 25.57
N ILE A 548 48.12 14.71 24.66
CA ILE A 548 49.49 14.22 24.89
C ILE A 548 50.48 15.39 24.96
N ILE A 549 50.38 16.35 24.03
CA ILE A 549 51.25 17.53 24.02
C ILE A 549 51.01 18.37 25.29
N GLY A 550 49.75 18.57 25.68
CA GLY A 550 49.35 19.24 26.90
C GLY A 550 49.88 18.55 28.16
N PHE A 551 49.79 17.21 28.22
CA PHE A 551 50.29 16.42 29.35
C PHE A 551 51.81 16.43 29.49
N LEU A 552 52.55 16.45 28.39
CA LEU A 552 54.02 16.43 28.42
C LEU A 552 54.64 17.81 28.69
N PHE A 553 54.07 18.88 28.13
CA PHE A 553 54.68 20.21 28.14
C PHE A 553 53.93 21.26 28.95
N LEU A 554 52.62 21.11 29.15
CA LEU A 554 51.73 22.13 29.74
C LEU A 554 50.99 21.61 30.98
N LYS A 555 51.47 20.52 31.58
CA LYS A 555 50.79 19.80 32.68
C LYS A 555 50.37 20.73 33.83
N ASP A 556 51.28 21.61 34.25
CA ASP A 556 51.07 22.51 35.39
C ASP A 556 50.11 23.68 35.08
N ASP A 557 49.79 23.93 33.81
CA ASP A 557 48.85 24.99 33.40
C ASP A 557 47.37 24.53 33.43
N PHE A 558 47.12 23.21 33.52
CA PHE A 558 45.78 22.62 33.68
C PHE A 558 45.27 22.72 35.12
N ILE A 559 44.94 23.95 35.51
CA ILE A 559 44.35 24.29 36.80
C ILE A 559 42.93 24.80 36.56
N MET A 560 41.95 24.14 37.14
CA MET A 560 40.54 24.54 37.04
C MET A 560 40.02 25.01 38.40
N GLU A 561 39.17 26.04 38.39
CA GLU A 561 38.43 26.44 39.57
C GLU A 561 37.29 25.44 39.81
N VAL A 562 37.27 24.82 41.00
CA VAL A 562 36.30 23.80 41.39
C VAL A 562 35.66 24.19 42.72
N GLU A 563 34.33 24.16 42.76
CA GLU A 563 33.58 24.29 44.01
C GLU A 563 33.55 22.92 44.72
N ARG A 564 34.34 22.77 45.78
CA ARG A 564 34.38 21.53 46.56
C ARG A 564 33.07 21.33 47.31
N LEU A 565 32.42 20.18 47.11
CA LEU A 565 31.23 19.78 47.85
C LEU A 565 31.56 19.73 49.36
N LYS A 566 30.82 20.51 50.16
CA LYS A 566 30.97 20.53 51.63
C LYS A 566 30.64 19.14 52.18
N ASN A 567 31.64 18.41 52.70
CA ASN A 567 31.42 17.15 53.39
C ASN A 567 30.47 17.38 54.58
N ARG A 568 29.24 16.87 54.50
CA ARG A 568 28.33 16.76 55.64
C ARG A 568 28.87 15.66 56.56
N THR A 569 29.76 16.02 57.46
CA THR A 569 30.03 15.27 58.69
C THR A 569 30.53 16.23 59.74
N SER A 570 29.58 16.85 60.45
CA SER A 570 29.65 17.44 61.80
C SER A 570 28.42 18.33 61.96
N ILE A 571 27.81 18.30 63.15
CA ILE A 571 26.58 19.02 63.55
C ILE A 571 25.29 18.24 63.27
N ALA A 572 25.09 17.16 64.02
CA ALA A 572 23.76 16.76 64.48
C ALA A 572 23.66 17.23 65.95
N GLY A 573 22.90 18.31 66.16
CA GLY A 573 22.43 18.72 67.49
C GLY A 573 21.18 17.92 67.85
N ASN A 574 21.16 17.46 69.10
CA ASN A 574 20.05 17.02 69.95
C ASN A 574 18.66 16.84 69.31
N GLY A 575 18.15 15.61 69.37
CA GLY A 575 16.74 15.24 69.23
C GLY A 575 16.55 13.78 69.63
N GLU A 576 15.61 13.54 70.54
CA GLU A 576 15.48 12.35 71.41
C GLU A 576 14.94 11.06 70.75
N ALA A 577 15.29 9.94 71.40
CA ALA A 577 14.57 8.64 71.54
C ALA A 577 14.86 7.50 70.52
N PRO A 578 14.63 6.22 70.91
CA PRO A 578 15.38 5.48 71.93
C PRO A 578 15.91 4.15 71.35
N THR A 579 17.14 3.73 71.71
CA THR A 579 17.63 2.38 71.39
C THR A 579 17.86 1.59 72.66
N THR A 580 17.00 0.59 72.86
CA THR A 580 17.15 -0.50 73.81
C THR A 580 18.36 -1.36 73.45
N THR A 581 19.31 -1.41 74.39
CA THR A 581 20.11 -2.57 74.82
C THR A 581 20.78 -3.43 73.75
N LEU A 582 22.12 -3.38 73.72
CA LEU A 582 22.91 -4.58 74.07
C LEU A 582 24.32 -4.20 74.54
N THR A 583 24.59 -4.68 75.73
CA THR A 583 25.72 -4.46 76.63
C THR A 583 26.94 -5.31 76.29
N SER A 584 28.08 -4.85 76.81
CA SER A 584 29.33 -5.58 77.09
C SER A 584 30.20 -5.86 75.87
N MET A 585 31.50 -5.52 75.86
CA MET A 585 32.49 -5.91 76.86
C MET A 585 33.70 -4.95 76.97
N MET A 586 34.06 -4.61 78.23
CA MET A 586 35.42 -4.43 78.81
C MET A 586 36.38 -3.44 78.11
N GLU A 587 36.67 -2.23 78.61
CA GLU A 587 37.21 -1.81 79.92
C GLU A 587 38.65 -2.30 80.21
N THR A 588 39.47 -1.38 80.77
CA THR A 588 40.92 -1.40 81.18
C THR A 588 41.91 -0.82 80.15
N CYS A 589 42.82 0.14 80.43
CA CYS A 589 43.32 0.90 81.61
C CYS A 589 43.94 2.21 81.05
N ALA A 590 43.76 3.44 81.58
CA ALA A 590 44.18 4.03 82.86
C ALA A 590 45.71 4.22 83.04
N LYS A 591 46.15 5.50 83.02
CA LYS A 591 47.38 6.19 83.55
C LYS A 591 48.14 6.96 82.46
N GLU A 592 48.69 8.16 82.65
CA GLU A 592 48.65 9.23 83.65
C GLU A 592 49.33 10.45 82.97
N ASN A 593 49.07 11.67 83.47
CA ASN A 593 49.80 12.92 83.23
C ASN A 593 49.59 13.69 81.91
N CYS A 594 48.54 14.52 81.97
CA CYS A 594 48.52 15.83 81.34
C CYS A 594 49.56 16.74 82.03
N SER A 595 50.43 17.39 81.26
CA SER A 595 51.21 18.54 81.71
C SER A 595 51.13 19.62 80.64
N THR A 596 50.49 20.70 81.06
CA THR A 596 50.35 21.99 80.40
C THR A 596 51.70 22.69 80.26
N ALA A 597 52.11 22.99 79.03
CA ALA A 597 53.01 24.09 78.74
C ALA A 597 52.69 24.63 77.34
N LEU A 598 51.93 25.73 77.32
CA LEU A 598 51.84 26.64 76.16
C LEU A 598 53.22 27.28 75.93
N PRO A 599 53.61 27.45 74.66
CA PRO A 599 54.09 28.74 74.22
C PRO A 599 53.16 29.28 73.13
N ILE A 600 52.55 30.43 73.44
CA ILE A 600 51.91 31.30 72.45
C ILE A 600 53.01 31.98 71.65
N THR A 601 53.15 31.65 70.37
CA THR A 601 53.37 32.63 69.28
C THR A 601 53.36 31.92 67.91
N ASN A 602 52.23 31.99 67.22
CA ASN A 602 52.13 32.72 65.95
C ASN A 602 50.69 32.62 65.44
N LEU A 603 50.10 33.79 65.19
CA LEU A 603 48.88 33.97 64.42
C LEU A 603 49.18 33.52 62.97
N GLY A 604 49.13 32.21 62.75
CA GLY A 604 49.28 31.60 61.43
C GLY A 604 47.96 31.75 60.68
N LYS A 605 48.00 32.54 59.61
CA LYS A 605 46.98 32.72 58.57
C LYS A 605 46.03 31.52 58.46
N GLU A 606 44.72 31.79 58.52
CA GLU A 606 43.75 31.00 57.77
C GLU A 606 44.19 31.05 56.29
N GLU A 607 44.92 30.03 55.84
CA GLU A 607 45.04 29.77 54.42
C GLU A 607 43.64 29.38 53.94
N LYS A 608 43.00 30.31 53.21
CA LYS A 608 41.98 29.94 52.24
C LYS A 608 42.60 28.86 51.35
N GLU A 609 42.29 27.59 51.59
CA GLU A 609 42.62 26.54 50.63
C GLU A 609 41.93 26.91 49.31
N ASN A 610 42.76 27.25 48.33
CA ASN A 610 42.33 27.71 47.01
C ASN A 610 41.40 26.68 46.37
N GLY A 611 40.24 27.13 45.89
CA GLY A 611 39.28 26.35 45.12
C GLY A 611 39.77 26.01 43.71
N THR A 612 41.03 25.60 43.58
CA THR A 612 41.69 25.28 42.31
C THR A 612 42.22 23.84 42.35
N GLU A 613 41.88 23.03 41.35
CA GLU A 613 42.27 21.63 41.23
C GLU A 613 43.05 21.38 39.94
N ARG A 614 44.07 20.51 39.99
CA ARG A 614 44.86 20.11 38.84
C ARG A 614 44.15 18.98 38.09
N THR A 615 43.81 19.19 36.83
CA THR A 615 42.93 18.27 36.07
C THR A 615 43.66 17.44 35.01
N CYS A 616 45.00 17.58 34.89
CA CYS A 616 45.84 16.85 33.94
C CYS A 616 46.95 16.03 34.64
N ASP A 617 46.68 15.47 35.83
CA ASP A 617 47.66 14.60 36.53
C ASP A 617 47.79 13.20 35.92
N THR A 618 46.76 12.72 35.25
CA THR A 618 46.78 11.51 34.42
C THR A 618 46.42 11.87 32.98
N LEU A 619 46.96 11.13 32.01
CA LEU A 619 46.66 11.35 30.59
C LEU A 619 45.15 11.20 30.31
N LEU A 620 44.48 10.26 30.97
CA LEU A 620 43.03 10.06 30.83
C LEU A 620 42.24 11.29 31.27
N MET A 621 42.54 11.85 32.45
CA MET A 621 41.87 13.07 32.92
C MET A 621 42.22 14.26 32.04
N CYS A 622 43.44 14.33 31.49
CA CYS A 622 43.80 15.37 30.55
C CYS A 622 42.98 15.29 29.25
N ILE A 623 42.75 14.08 28.71
CA ILE A 623 41.88 13.86 27.54
C ILE A 623 40.44 14.27 27.86
N VAL A 624 39.90 13.84 29.02
CA VAL A 624 38.53 14.20 29.43
C VAL A 624 38.38 15.70 29.60
N THR A 625 39.37 16.37 30.21
CA THR A 625 39.37 17.83 30.39
C THR A 625 39.41 18.57 29.05
N VAL A 626 40.31 18.20 28.14
CA VAL A 626 40.40 18.83 26.81
C VAL A 626 39.16 18.53 25.96
N LEU A 627 38.62 17.31 26.03
CA LEU A 627 37.41 16.93 25.29
C LEU A 627 36.18 17.70 25.79
N ASN A 628 35.94 17.72 27.11
CA ASN A 628 34.74 18.31 27.68
C ASN A 628 34.83 19.83 27.69
N GLN A 629 35.93 20.38 28.20
CA GLN A 629 36.06 21.82 28.40
C GLN A 629 36.69 22.52 27.19
N GLY A 630 37.55 21.85 26.42
CA GLY A 630 38.16 22.41 25.22
C GLY A 630 37.24 22.43 24.00
N LEU A 631 36.37 21.43 23.79
CA LEU A 631 35.43 21.43 22.66
C LEU A 631 34.15 22.24 22.92
N ARG A 632 33.66 22.28 24.17
CA ARG A 632 32.39 22.96 24.50
C ARG A 632 32.54 24.46 24.70
N ASN A 633 33.73 24.94 25.06
CA ASN A 633 33.99 26.37 25.22
C ASN A 633 34.35 27.00 23.87
N GLY A 634 33.71 28.11 23.54
CA GLY A 634 33.80 28.75 22.23
C GLY A 634 35.19 29.25 21.82
N GLY A 635 36.14 29.45 22.76
CA GLY A 635 37.52 29.86 22.47
C GLY A 635 38.56 28.72 22.52
N GLY A 636 38.12 27.46 22.64
CA GLY A 636 39.00 26.29 22.69
C GLY A 636 39.60 26.03 24.08
N VAL A 637 40.62 25.16 24.13
CA VAL A 637 41.27 24.73 25.38
C VAL A 637 42.00 25.88 26.11
N GLY A 638 42.36 26.95 25.39
CA GLY A 638 43.09 28.09 25.94
C GLY A 638 42.33 28.88 27.01
N ASP A 639 40.99 28.87 26.93
CA ASP A 639 40.12 29.55 27.91
C ASP A 639 40.06 28.82 29.27
N VAL A 640 40.44 27.54 29.28
CA VAL A 640 40.39 26.65 30.46
C VAL A 640 41.69 26.72 31.25
N LEU A 641 42.78 26.92 30.52
CA LEU A 641 44.13 26.91 31.04
C LEU A 641 44.46 28.25 31.70
N ARG A 642 45.38 28.23 32.66
CA ARG A 642 45.85 29.46 33.30
C ARG A 642 46.41 30.41 32.24
N LYS A 643 46.09 31.71 32.37
CA LYS A 643 46.65 32.77 31.52
C LYS A 643 48.15 32.95 31.83
N PRO A 644 49.07 32.71 30.88
CA PRO A 644 50.51 32.84 31.10
C PRO A 644 50.95 34.31 31.14
N SER A 645 52.00 34.63 31.90
CA SER A 645 52.66 35.95 31.84
C SER A 645 53.57 36.07 30.63
N LYS A 646 53.76 37.30 30.12
CA LYS A 646 54.64 37.61 28.97
C LYS A 646 56.11 37.23 29.18
N ASP A 647 56.54 37.12 30.44
CA ASP A 647 57.94 36.85 30.82
C ASP A 647 58.22 35.34 31.00
N GLU A 648 57.21 34.47 30.83
CA GLU A 648 57.34 33.02 30.94
C GLU A 648 58.01 32.43 29.68
N PRO A 649 58.98 31.50 29.81
CA PRO A 649 59.76 30.99 28.67
C PRO A 649 58.92 30.19 27.65
N LEU A 650 57.77 29.68 28.07
CA LEU A 650 56.85 28.90 27.24
C LEU A 650 55.66 29.73 26.70
N PHE A 651 55.64 31.05 26.91
CA PHE A 651 54.53 31.91 26.47
C PHE A 651 54.23 31.78 24.97
N ALA A 652 55.25 31.84 24.11
CA ALA A 652 55.06 31.73 22.66
C ALA A 652 54.55 30.34 22.24
N ALA A 653 55.07 29.26 22.83
CA ALA A 653 54.63 27.90 22.57
C ALA A 653 53.17 27.67 23.02
N ARG A 654 52.79 28.27 24.16
CA ARG A 654 51.42 28.23 24.71
C ARG A 654 50.42 28.91 23.77
N VAL A 655 50.74 30.10 23.26
CA VAL A 655 49.88 30.82 22.29
C VAL A 655 49.71 30.04 20.99
N VAL A 656 50.79 29.45 20.47
CA VAL A 656 50.73 28.61 19.26
C VAL A 656 49.87 27.36 19.49
N TYR A 657 49.99 26.71 20.65
CA TYR A 657 49.16 25.56 21.01
C TYR A 657 47.66 25.93 21.04
N ASP A 658 47.30 27.06 21.66
CA ASP A 658 45.90 27.51 21.73
C ASP A 658 45.32 27.86 20.36
N LEU A 659 46.09 28.58 19.54
CA LEU A 659 45.68 28.92 18.18
C LEU A 659 45.54 27.68 17.30
N LEU A 660 46.49 26.73 17.38
CA LEU A 660 46.42 25.48 16.61
C LEU A 660 45.21 24.64 17.03
N PHE A 661 44.94 24.54 18.33
CA PHE A 661 43.75 23.84 18.80
C PHE A 661 42.47 24.50 18.28
N TYR A 662 42.37 25.82 18.37
CA TYR A 662 41.20 26.57 17.90
C TYR A 662 40.99 26.44 16.38
N PHE A 663 42.03 26.66 15.56
CA PHE A 663 41.90 26.55 14.11
C PHE A 663 41.65 25.11 13.63
N ILE A 664 42.41 24.14 14.16
CA ILE A 664 42.34 22.76 13.66
C ILE A 664 41.11 22.03 14.19
N VAL A 665 40.84 22.13 15.50
CA VAL A 665 39.79 21.31 16.13
C VAL A 665 38.43 22.02 16.08
N ILE A 666 38.37 23.31 16.40
CA ILE A 666 37.10 24.05 16.44
C ILE A 666 36.67 24.52 15.04
N ILE A 667 37.57 25.17 14.28
CA ILE A 667 37.18 25.75 12.98
C ILE A 667 37.08 24.69 11.88
N ILE A 668 38.07 23.80 11.74
CA ILE A 668 38.15 22.87 10.59
C ILE A 668 37.37 21.57 10.79
N VAL A 669 37.35 21.01 12.01
CA VAL A 669 36.82 19.65 12.25
C VAL A 669 35.38 19.66 12.75
N LEU A 670 34.99 20.68 13.53
CA LEU A 670 33.65 20.81 14.12
C LEU A 670 32.64 21.50 13.20
N ASN A 671 33.10 22.36 12.27
CA ASN A 671 32.27 22.95 11.20
C ASN A 671 32.45 22.17 9.91
#